data_AF-A0A2E0HM07-F1
#
_entry.id   AF-A0A2E0HM07-F1
#
_cell.length_a   1.000
_cell.length_b   1.000
_cell.length_c   1.000
_cell.angle_alpha   90.00
_cell.angle_beta   90.00
_cell.angle_gamma   90.00
#
_symmetry.space_group_name_H-M   'P 1'
#
loop_
_entity.id
_entity.type
_entity.pdbx_description
1 polymer ?
#
loop_
_entity_poly.entity_id
_entity_poly.type
_entity_poly.pdbx_seq_one_letter_code
_entity_poly.pdbx_strand_id
1 'polypeptide(L)'
;MVFCHPLSQSFWQVGPSPPTATAGGGIAPASANPDFRLNLMRIGARLVVEILGLAATAPATDVVRLVPQRSRHGLALLFDKLQQAQHDADPLADSCSGQLIPLCAEMPVALPVSTADWGAIVLLDQLFDRCAMEWETDAEARHWFARLRIPVIRYALMDYSFFFARQNLLRRFLNQSYQLLLSSTDTARGNERRQRLQQFADRLLTQFSGRIGQVNSICIEAQSWFAGETEKVQRIQGRLRELEIRRQREQVAEPRVIRELNRIAAGRMLPLAVNQFLHGEWRRSLRLVSQREGEQGATWKRQLRTSESLVALCEDCLQGQQMEQHRTFFPVLMRNLRDLLLSVADDSAGRDTALEPLELALTALVNGAVPETGVLAAIPQPDPAVLEAQLIRVSAKSMEAIDALEEGAWLRLRTAGGGYELCRIVLKGAAEEPWVLISQTGSSVARKTAVQLALGLEGGVVQLVAEQWFWDRELDAALQRLYRQWQDQQQAQKRRRAQSPEPVVAQAQVTQTADPVSPAPAPGEGTVEETPQTPATGVTAVDPATPLTSAEPEDYPDYLPAREVTEEEMNSALAAIDALQVGGWLSQETTQGEQRCKLAVRIKASDKLVFVNRLGIKVMEIQRRELARLLVLGVVSIVDTGRGFDSSLERIVRSIQQEKQG
;
A
#
# COMPACT_ATOMS: atom_id res chain seq x y z
N MET A 1 -8.65 14.83 29.11
CA MET A 1 -8.15 13.61 29.77
C MET A 1 -8.91 12.43 29.19
N VAL A 2 -8.30 11.67 28.30
CA VAL A 2 -8.82 10.38 27.83
C VAL A 2 -7.90 9.34 28.45
N PHE A 3 -8.40 8.58 29.42
CA PHE A 3 -7.65 7.51 30.06
C PHE A 3 -7.37 6.42 29.02
N CYS A 4 -6.15 6.41 28.47
CA CYS A 4 -5.60 5.23 27.82
C CYS A 4 -5.32 4.20 28.91
N HIS A 5 -6.19 3.19 29.02
CA HIS A 5 -5.90 2.01 29.83
C HIS A 5 -4.59 1.36 29.32
N PRO A 6 -3.64 1.02 30.21
CA PRO A 6 -2.42 0.33 29.81
C PRO A 6 -2.73 -1.14 29.54
N LEU A 7 -3.15 -1.48 28.32
CA LEU A 7 -3.17 -2.86 27.82
C LEU A 7 -1.73 -3.32 27.52
N SER A 8 -0.89 -3.48 28.54
CA SER A 8 0.53 -3.82 28.35
C SER A 8 0.93 -5.26 28.71
N GLN A 9 0.02 -6.11 29.21
CA GLN A 9 0.41 -7.47 29.61
C GLN A 9 -0.55 -8.60 29.22
N SER A 10 -1.80 -8.33 28.84
CA SER A 10 -2.81 -9.38 28.62
C SER A 10 -2.86 -9.96 27.20
N PHE A 11 -2.02 -9.51 26.26
CA PHE A 11 -1.97 -10.09 24.92
C PHE A 11 -1.25 -11.45 24.83
N TRP A 12 -0.55 -11.85 25.90
CA TRP A 12 0.27 -13.05 25.93
C TRP A 12 0.07 -13.82 27.23
N GLN A 13 -1.07 -14.51 27.35
CA GLN A 13 -1.07 -15.73 28.14
C GLN A 13 -0.67 -16.86 27.22
N VAL A 14 0.60 -17.26 27.30
CA VAL A 14 1.08 -18.51 26.71
C VAL A 14 0.42 -19.64 27.51
N GLY A 15 -0.69 -20.16 27.01
CA GLY A 15 -1.23 -21.44 27.44
C GLY A 15 -0.26 -22.58 27.06
N PRO A 16 -0.34 -23.74 27.72
CA PRO A 16 0.59 -24.84 27.49
C PRO A 16 0.57 -25.27 26.02
N SER A 17 1.75 -25.45 25.44
CA SER A 17 1.99 -25.81 24.05
C SER A 17 1.11 -26.99 23.61
N PRO A 18 0.30 -26.87 22.54
CA PRO A 18 -0.35 -28.02 21.92
C PRO A 18 0.68 -28.85 21.12
N PRO A 19 0.37 -30.14 20.82
CA PRO A 19 1.32 -31.01 20.14
C PRO A 19 1.60 -30.50 18.72
N THR A 20 2.85 -30.69 18.31
CA THR A 20 3.43 -30.42 16.99
C THR A 20 2.43 -30.58 15.84
N ALA A 21 1.87 -29.45 15.40
CA ALA A 21 1.27 -29.35 14.06
C ALA A 21 2.42 -29.41 13.06
N THR A 22 2.40 -30.45 12.23
CA THR A 22 3.25 -30.61 11.04
C THR A 22 3.29 -29.31 10.24
N ALA A 23 4.50 -28.87 9.92
CA ALA A 23 4.82 -27.67 9.16
C ALA A 23 3.96 -27.55 7.89
N GLY A 24 2.92 -26.73 7.95
CA GLY A 24 2.25 -26.16 6.78
C GLY A 24 3.21 -25.19 6.09
N GLY A 25 3.38 -25.38 4.78
CA GLY A 25 4.41 -24.77 3.95
C GLY A 25 4.67 -23.30 4.26
N GLY A 26 5.85 -23.05 4.85
CA GLY A 26 6.39 -21.71 4.98
C GLY A 26 6.50 -21.08 3.59
N ILE A 27 5.83 -19.93 3.42
CA ILE A 27 6.19 -18.98 2.39
C ILE A 27 7.65 -18.61 2.67
N ALA A 28 8.56 -19.22 1.92
CA ALA A 28 9.96 -18.85 1.97
C ALA A 28 10.05 -17.34 1.68
N PRO A 29 10.83 -16.57 2.46
CA PRO A 29 11.17 -15.22 2.04
C PRO A 29 12.01 -15.39 0.79
N ALA A 30 11.40 -15.18 -0.38
CA ALA A 30 12.14 -14.97 -1.60
C ALA A 30 13.08 -13.80 -1.30
N SER A 31 14.38 -14.08 -1.30
CA SER A 31 15.46 -13.11 -1.10
C SER A 31 15.10 -11.81 -1.83
N ALA A 32 14.86 -10.76 -1.05
CA ALA A 32 14.61 -9.43 -1.57
C ALA A 32 15.89 -8.98 -2.28
N ASN A 33 15.91 -9.16 -3.59
CA ASN A 33 16.90 -8.56 -4.46
C ASN A 33 16.41 -7.12 -4.73
N PRO A 34 17.08 -6.07 -4.21
CA PRO A 34 16.54 -4.70 -4.24
C PRO A 34 16.52 -4.06 -5.64
N ASP A 35 17.05 -4.75 -6.67
CA ASP A 35 17.12 -4.26 -8.05
C ASP A 35 15.93 -4.66 -8.95
N PHE A 36 14.96 -5.42 -8.46
CA PHE A 36 13.76 -5.77 -9.22
C PHE A 36 12.63 -4.73 -9.08
N ARG A 37 12.96 -3.44 -9.24
CA ARG A 37 11.99 -2.48 -9.81
C ARG A 37 11.90 -2.78 -11.30
N LEU A 38 11.35 -3.95 -11.65
CA LEU A 38 11.02 -4.25 -13.04
C LEU A 38 10.08 -3.15 -13.51
N ASN A 39 10.57 -2.33 -14.44
CA ASN A 39 9.74 -1.66 -15.42
C ASN A 39 8.77 -2.72 -15.92
N LEU A 40 7.52 -2.65 -15.44
CA LEU A 40 6.45 -3.50 -15.93
C LEU A 40 6.38 -3.16 -17.42
N MET A 41 6.87 -4.08 -18.26
CA MET A 41 6.73 -3.97 -19.70
C MET A 41 5.26 -3.62 -19.95
N ARG A 42 5.00 -2.50 -20.63
CA ARG A 42 3.66 -2.20 -21.13
C ARG A 42 3.33 -3.28 -22.15
N ILE A 43 2.81 -4.41 -21.68
CA ILE A 43 2.25 -5.45 -22.53
C ILE A 43 1.08 -4.76 -23.23
N GLY A 44 1.23 -4.49 -24.52
CA GLY A 44 0.16 -3.88 -25.30
C GLY A 44 -1.08 -4.76 -25.24
N ALA A 45 -2.28 -4.16 -25.27
CA ALA A 45 -3.55 -4.89 -25.15
C ALA A 45 -3.65 -6.08 -26.12
N ARG A 46 -3.10 -5.95 -27.34
CA ARG A 46 -3.01 -7.03 -28.32
C ARG A 46 -2.21 -8.25 -27.84
N LEU A 47 -1.06 -8.01 -27.22
CA LEU A 47 -0.21 -9.07 -26.68
C LEU A 47 -0.87 -9.75 -25.49
N VAL A 48 -1.69 -9.03 -24.70
CA VAL A 48 -2.47 -9.62 -23.59
C VAL A 48 -3.43 -10.70 -24.11
N VAL A 49 -4.14 -10.43 -25.21
CA VAL A 49 -5.05 -11.43 -25.82
C VAL A 49 -4.30 -12.68 -26.25
N GLU A 50 -3.13 -12.53 -26.88
CA GLU A 50 -2.31 -13.66 -27.31
C GLU A 50 -1.79 -14.50 -26.13
N ILE A 51 -1.25 -13.85 -25.08
CA ILE A 51 -0.73 -14.58 -23.91
C ILE A 51 -1.84 -15.22 -23.07
N LEU A 52 -3.04 -14.61 -23.03
CA LEU A 52 -4.21 -15.26 -22.43
C LEU A 52 -4.62 -16.51 -23.21
N GLY A 53 -4.54 -16.47 -24.54
CA GLY A 53 -4.73 -17.66 -25.38
C GLY A 53 -3.79 -18.82 -25.04
N LEU A 54 -2.58 -18.55 -24.53
CA LEU A 54 -1.66 -19.60 -24.06
C LEU A 54 -2.08 -20.25 -22.73
N ALA A 55 -2.84 -19.51 -21.90
CA ALA A 55 -3.39 -20.06 -20.67
C ALA A 55 -4.58 -20.99 -20.92
N ALA A 56 -5.14 -20.99 -22.13
CA ALA A 56 -6.26 -21.84 -22.52
C ALA A 56 -5.83 -23.32 -22.55
N THR A 57 -5.99 -24.03 -21.44
CA THR A 57 -5.97 -25.49 -21.46
C THR A 57 -7.18 -25.98 -22.23
N ALA A 58 -6.99 -26.99 -23.10
CA ALA A 58 -8.10 -27.55 -23.86
C ALA A 58 -9.22 -27.98 -22.87
N PRO A 59 -10.48 -27.56 -23.11
CA PRO A 59 -11.58 -27.99 -22.25
C PRO A 59 -11.65 -29.52 -22.27
N ALA A 60 -11.86 -30.13 -21.12
CA ALA A 60 -11.91 -31.59 -20.98
C ALA A 60 -13.21 -32.20 -21.55
N THR A 61 -13.86 -31.53 -22.50
CA THR A 61 -15.19 -31.85 -23.01
C THR A 61 -15.41 -31.31 -24.42
N ASP A 62 -16.23 -32.00 -25.21
CA ASP A 62 -16.61 -31.58 -26.57
C ASP A 62 -17.72 -30.50 -26.59
N VAL A 63 -18.34 -30.20 -25.44
CA VAL A 63 -19.46 -29.25 -25.32
C VAL A 63 -19.01 -27.79 -25.32
N VAL A 64 -17.71 -27.53 -25.15
CA VAL A 64 -17.09 -26.21 -25.31
C VAL A 64 -16.08 -26.28 -26.44
N ARG A 65 -16.30 -25.50 -27.49
CA ARG A 65 -15.41 -25.44 -28.65
C ARG A 65 -14.61 -24.16 -28.63
N LEU A 66 -13.29 -24.28 -28.53
CA LEU A 66 -12.41 -23.12 -28.62
C LEU A 66 -12.33 -22.61 -30.06
N VAL A 67 -12.52 -21.30 -30.23
CA VAL A 67 -12.38 -20.58 -31.50
C VAL A 67 -11.29 -19.50 -31.37
N PRO A 68 -10.53 -19.20 -32.43
CA PRO A 68 -9.42 -18.24 -32.34
C PRO A 68 -9.87 -16.81 -32.06
N GLN A 69 -11.12 -16.47 -32.42
CA GLN A 69 -11.66 -15.11 -32.31
C GLN A 69 -13.02 -15.11 -31.63
N ARG A 70 -13.32 -14.01 -30.93
CA ARG A 70 -14.61 -13.80 -30.28
C ARG A 70 -15.71 -13.55 -31.31
N SER A 71 -16.84 -14.25 -31.14
CA SER A 71 -18.07 -13.93 -31.87
C SER A 71 -19.07 -13.25 -30.93
N ARG A 72 -19.86 -12.30 -31.43
CA ARG A 72 -20.89 -11.61 -30.64
C ARG A 72 -21.90 -12.59 -30.06
N HIS A 73 -22.31 -13.59 -30.85
CA HIS A 73 -23.27 -14.61 -30.45
C HIS A 73 -22.68 -15.57 -29.40
N GLY A 74 -21.47 -16.13 -29.64
CA GLY A 74 -20.82 -17.03 -28.70
C GLY A 74 -20.54 -16.38 -27.35
N LEU A 75 -20.14 -15.11 -27.36
CA LEU A 75 -20.01 -14.32 -26.14
C LEU A 75 -21.34 -14.15 -25.40
N ALA A 76 -22.43 -13.82 -26.11
CA ALA A 76 -23.73 -13.63 -25.47
C ALA A 76 -24.20 -14.94 -24.79
N LEU A 77 -24.02 -16.08 -25.45
CA LEU A 77 -24.29 -17.40 -24.88
C LEU A 77 -23.38 -17.69 -23.67
N LEU A 78 -22.09 -17.39 -23.76
CA LEU A 78 -21.15 -17.55 -22.64
C LEU A 78 -21.60 -16.71 -21.43
N PHE A 79 -22.03 -15.47 -21.64
CA PHE A 79 -22.51 -14.62 -20.55
C PHE A 79 -23.80 -15.12 -19.92
N ASP A 80 -24.73 -15.66 -20.72
CA ASP A 80 -25.94 -16.31 -20.23
C ASP A 80 -25.59 -17.51 -19.33
N LYS A 81 -24.67 -18.37 -19.79
CA LYS A 81 -24.20 -19.54 -19.03
C LYS A 81 -23.45 -19.16 -17.75
N LEU A 82 -22.59 -18.13 -17.81
CA LEU A 82 -21.93 -17.58 -16.62
C LEU A 82 -22.93 -16.97 -15.63
N GLN A 83 -24.03 -16.38 -16.12
CA GLN A 83 -25.07 -15.85 -15.25
C GLN A 83 -25.88 -16.97 -14.58
N GLN A 84 -26.18 -18.06 -15.29
CA GLN A 84 -26.78 -19.27 -14.72
C GLN A 84 -25.87 -19.87 -13.64
N ALA A 85 -24.57 -20.05 -13.96
CA ALA A 85 -23.56 -20.51 -13.01
C ALA A 85 -23.53 -19.66 -11.73
N GLN A 86 -23.68 -18.34 -11.82
CA GLN A 86 -23.69 -17.47 -10.65
C GLN A 86 -24.84 -17.76 -9.67
N HIS A 87 -25.99 -18.26 -10.16
CA HIS A 87 -27.16 -18.58 -9.33
C HIS A 87 -27.09 -20.00 -8.76
N ASP A 88 -26.56 -20.95 -9.52
CA ASP A 88 -26.59 -22.38 -9.19
C ASP A 88 -25.32 -22.86 -8.46
N ALA A 89 -24.25 -22.07 -8.45
CA ALA A 89 -22.95 -22.46 -7.92
C ALA A 89 -22.89 -22.54 -6.39
N ASP A 90 -22.28 -23.61 -5.87
CA ASP A 90 -21.58 -23.55 -4.59
C ASP A 90 -20.31 -22.70 -4.78
N PRO A 91 -20.19 -21.54 -4.12
CA PRO A 91 -19.03 -20.66 -4.28
C PRO A 91 -17.70 -21.34 -3.95
N LEU A 92 -17.70 -22.29 -3.00
CA LEU A 92 -16.50 -22.88 -2.43
C LEU A 92 -16.03 -24.14 -3.13
N ALA A 93 -16.93 -24.90 -3.76
CA ALA A 93 -16.64 -26.22 -4.29
C ALA A 93 -16.13 -26.19 -5.74
N ASP A 94 -16.68 -25.33 -6.60
CA ASP A 94 -16.49 -25.48 -8.04
C ASP A 94 -15.74 -24.30 -8.68
N SER A 95 -14.79 -24.61 -9.58
CA SER A 95 -14.17 -23.62 -10.46
C SER A 95 -15.18 -23.15 -11.52
N CYS A 96 -15.04 -21.93 -12.02
CA CYS A 96 -15.96 -21.40 -13.03
C CYS A 96 -15.92 -22.23 -14.31
N SER A 97 -14.72 -22.62 -14.76
CA SER A 97 -14.53 -23.55 -15.88
C SER A 97 -15.22 -24.90 -15.65
N GLY A 98 -15.16 -25.44 -14.42
CA GLY A 98 -15.82 -26.68 -14.04
C GLY A 98 -17.35 -26.59 -14.07
N GLN A 99 -17.92 -25.46 -13.61
CA GLN A 99 -19.37 -25.22 -13.59
C GLN A 99 -19.96 -24.99 -14.99
N LEU A 100 -19.19 -24.41 -15.91
CA LEU A 100 -19.67 -24.16 -17.28
C LEU A 100 -19.92 -25.46 -18.05
N ILE A 101 -19.15 -26.52 -17.78
CA ILE A 101 -19.24 -27.80 -18.47
C ILE A 101 -20.65 -28.42 -18.34
N PRO A 102 -21.19 -28.71 -17.14
CA PRO A 102 -22.52 -29.30 -17.01
C PRO A 102 -23.62 -28.39 -17.57
N LEU A 103 -23.50 -27.07 -17.41
CA LEU A 103 -24.46 -26.10 -17.96
C LEU A 103 -24.47 -26.05 -19.49
N CYS A 104 -23.34 -26.35 -20.12
CA CYS A 104 -23.22 -26.44 -21.57
C CYS A 104 -23.59 -27.83 -22.12
N ALA A 105 -23.61 -28.87 -21.28
CA ALA A 105 -23.95 -30.23 -21.70
C ALA A 105 -25.39 -30.35 -22.22
N GLU A 106 -26.29 -29.50 -21.74
CA GLU A 106 -27.68 -29.44 -22.20
C GLU A 106 -27.86 -28.74 -23.55
N MET A 107 -26.79 -28.15 -24.11
CA MET A 107 -26.89 -27.42 -25.38
C MET A 107 -26.82 -28.35 -26.59
N PRO A 108 -27.63 -28.11 -27.63
CA PRO A 108 -27.63 -28.93 -28.84
C PRO A 108 -26.35 -28.78 -29.69
N VAL A 109 -25.62 -27.67 -29.51
CA VAL A 109 -24.38 -27.36 -30.23
C VAL A 109 -23.35 -26.88 -29.20
N ALA A 110 -22.09 -27.29 -29.38
CA ALA A 110 -20.99 -26.88 -28.52
C ALA A 110 -20.86 -25.34 -28.45
N LEU A 111 -20.65 -24.81 -27.24
CA LEU A 111 -20.47 -23.38 -27.01
C LEU A 111 -19.18 -22.88 -27.69
N PRO A 112 -19.25 -21.97 -28.68
CA PRO A 112 -18.04 -21.38 -29.24
C PRO A 112 -17.50 -20.31 -28.29
N VAL A 113 -16.33 -20.58 -27.68
CA VAL A 113 -15.64 -19.66 -26.75
C VAL A 113 -14.30 -19.26 -27.35
N SER A 114 -13.95 -17.97 -27.29
CA SER A 114 -12.63 -17.56 -27.79
C SER A 114 -11.51 -18.17 -26.94
N THR A 115 -10.38 -18.53 -27.57
CA THR A 115 -9.22 -19.06 -26.85
C THR A 115 -8.74 -18.10 -25.76
N ALA A 116 -8.74 -16.80 -26.03
CA ALA A 116 -8.38 -15.78 -25.05
C ALA A 116 -9.38 -15.70 -23.88
N ASP A 117 -10.70 -15.73 -24.16
CA ASP A 117 -11.73 -15.71 -23.11
C ASP A 117 -11.65 -16.96 -22.22
N TRP A 118 -11.44 -18.14 -22.83
CA TRP A 118 -11.27 -19.38 -22.06
C TRP A 118 -10.01 -19.34 -21.20
N GLY A 119 -8.88 -18.90 -21.77
CA GLY A 119 -7.64 -18.72 -21.01
C GLY A 119 -7.77 -17.70 -19.87
N ALA A 120 -8.55 -16.63 -20.06
CA ALA A 120 -8.89 -15.68 -19.01
C ALA A 120 -9.69 -16.31 -17.87
N ILE A 121 -10.70 -17.15 -18.17
CA ILE A 121 -11.47 -17.91 -17.17
C ILE A 121 -10.55 -18.83 -16.37
N VAL A 122 -9.74 -19.66 -17.06
CA VAL A 122 -8.83 -20.61 -16.41
C VAL A 122 -7.79 -19.90 -15.54
N LEU A 123 -7.23 -18.79 -16.03
CA LEU A 123 -6.28 -18.00 -15.26
C LEU A 123 -6.92 -17.43 -13.99
N LEU A 124 -8.14 -16.89 -14.09
CA LEU A 124 -8.85 -16.34 -12.93
C LEU A 124 -9.24 -17.42 -11.92
N ASP A 125 -9.70 -18.59 -12.37
CA ASP A 125 -9.94 -19.75 -11.50
C ASP A 125 -8.70 -20.07 -10.65
N GLN A 126 -7.53 -20.20 -11.29
CA GLN A 126 -6.26 -20.46 -10.60
C GLN A 126 -5.86 -19.36 -9.60
N LEU A 127 -6.26 -18.11 -9.82
CA LEU A 127 -6.00 -17.00 -8.90
C LEU A 127 -6.95 -17.03 -7.70
N PHE A 128 -8.22 -17.33 -7.91
CA PHE A 128 -9.20 -17.52 -6.84
C PHE A 128 -8.87 -18.74 -5.99
N ASP A 129 -8.37 -19.82 -6.58
CA ASP A 129 -7.94 -21.01 -5.84
C ASP A 129 -6.73 -20.69 -4.94
N ARG A 130 -5.74 -19.96 -5.46
CA ARG A 130 -4.62 -19.43 -4.67
C ARG A 130 -5.09 -18.52 -3.54
N CYS A 131 -6.06 -17.64 -3.81
CA CYS A 131 -6.65 -16.78 -2.78
C CYS A 131 -7.30 -17.64 -1.68
N ALA A 132 -8.10 -18.65 -2.05
CA ALA A 132 -8.77 -19.53 -1.10
C ALA A 132 -7.80 -20.35 -0.24
N MET A 133 -6.61 -20.69 -0.76
CA MET A 133 -5.53 -21.33 0.01
C MET A 133 -4.95 -20.40 1.08
N GLU A 134 -4.75 -19.11 0.80
CA GLU A 134 -4.24 -18.15 1.81
C GLU A 134 -5.24 -17.92 2.96
N TRP A 135 -6.53 -18.14 2.72
CA TRP A 135 -7.62 -18.00 3.70
C TRP A 135 -8.05 -19.31 4.35
N GLU A 136 -7.23 -20.37 4.34
CA GLU A 136 -7.59 -21.66 4.95
C GLU A 136 -8.05 -21.54 6.42
N THR A 137 -7.46 -20.60 7.16
CA THR A 137 -7.81 -20.35 8.57
C THR A 137 -9.02 -19.44 8.78
N ASP A 138 -9.48 -18.72 7.75
CA ASP A 138 -10.55 -17.72 7.84
C ASP A 138 -11.66 -18.03 6.83
N ALA A 139 -12.66 -18.80 7.30
CA ALA A 139 -13.76 -19.25 6.46
C ALA A 139 -14.64 -18.09 5.95
N GLU A 140 -14.76 -16.99 6.71
CA GLU A 140 -15.57 -15.83 6.32
C GLU A 140 -14.93 -15.12 5.12
N ALA A 141 -13.63 -14.80 5.22
CA ALA A 141 -12.89 -14.17 4.13
C ALA A 141 -12.81 -15.08 2.90
N ARG A 142 -12.58 -16.39 3.10
CA ARG A 142 -12.56 -17.38 2.01
C ARG A 142 -13.88 -17.41 1.26
N HIS A 143 -15.00 -17.49 1.99
CA HIS A 143 -16.34 -17.50 1.41
C HIS A 143 -16.68 -16.18 0.70
N TRP A 144 -16.24 -15.04 1.25
CA TRP A 144 -16.45 -13.72 0.65
C TRP A 144 -15.85 -13.62 -0.76
N PHE A 145 -14.57 -14.02 -0.92
CA PHE A 145 -13.92 -14.02 -2.24
C PHE A 145 -14.51 -15.07 -3.18
N ALA A 146 -14.81 -16.26 -2.67
CA ALA A 146 -15.40 -17.34 -3.45
C ALA A 146 -16.68 -16.91 -4.18
N ARG A 147 -17.57 -16.18 -3.49
CA ARG A 147 -18.80 -15.62 -4.09
C ARG A 147 -18.54 -14.64 -5.24
N LEU A 148 -17.41 -13.93 -5.22
CA LEU A 148 -17.06 -12.95 -6.23
C LEU A 148 -16.35 -13.54 -7.46
N ARG A 149 -16.02 -14.84 -7.47
CA ARG A 149 -15.32 -15.51 -8.59
C ARG A 149 -15.99 -15.25 -9.94
N ILE A 150 -17.25 -15.64 -10.07
CA ILE A 150 -18.01 -15.53 -11.32
C ILE A 150 -18.27 -14.08 -11.76
N PRO A 151 -18.74 -13.14 -10.89
CA PRO A 151 -18.93 -11.75 -11.32
C PRO A 151 -17.61 -11.07 -11.71
N VAL A 152 -16.48 -11.42 -11.08
CA VAL A 152 -15.16 -10.92 -11.49
C VAL A 152 -14.76 -11.46 -12.86
N ILE A 153 -14.96 -12.76 -13.11
CA ILE A 153 -14.72 -13.36 -14.43
C ILE A 153 -15.60 -12.68 -15.49
N ARG A 154 -16.91 -12.56 -15.24
CA ARG A 154 -17.85 -11.89 -16.14
C ARG A 154 -17.38 -10.46 -16.46
N TYR A 155 -16.97 -9.69 -15.45
CA TYR A 155 -16.43 -8.34 -15.65
C TYR A 155 -15.13 -8.36 -16.48
N ALA A 156 -14.18 -9.22 -16.14
CA ALA A 156 -12.87 -9.28 -16.81
C ALA A 156 -13.01 -9.64 -18.30
N LEU A 157 -13.97 -10.50 -18.69
CA LEU A 157 -14.26 -10.82 -20.09
C LEU A 157 -14.88 -9.65 -20.88
N MET A 158 -15.45 -8.68 -20.18
CA MET A 158 -15.96 -7.44 -20.77
C MET A 158 -14.90 -6.33 -20.82
N ASP A 159 -13.98 -6.32 -19.85
CA ASP A 159 -12.91 -5.35 -19.71
C ASP A 159 -11.56 -6.02 -19.37
N TYR A 160 -10.79 -6.35 -20.41
CA TYR A 160 -9.46 -6.94 -20.26
C TYR A 160 -8.45 -6.01 -19.57
N SER A 161 -8.75 -4.72 -19.37
CA SER A 161 -7.89 -3.85 -18.56
C SER A 161 -7.69 -4.38 -17.15
N PHE A 162 -8.60 -5.21 -16.63
CA PHE A 162 -8.42 -5.95 -15.39
C PHE A 162 -7.05 -6.67 -15.30
N PHE A 163 -6.59 -7.29 -16.39
CA PHE A 163 -5.36 -8.08 -16.40
C PHE A 163 -4.09 -7.21 -16.36
N PHE A 164 -4.07 -6.07 -17.06
CA PHE A 164 -2.83 -5.30 -17.26
C PHE A 164 -2.82 -3.92 -16.62
N ALA A 165 -3.98 -3.31 -16.37
CA ALA A 165 -4.09 -2.01 -15.72
C ALA A 165 -4.30 -2.20 -14.21
N ARG A 166 -3.27 -1.90 -13.41
CA ARG A 166 -3.36 -1.91 -11.93
C ARG A 166 -4.43 -0.95 -11.40
N GLN A 167 -4.74 0.09 -12.17
CA GLN A 167 -5.75 1.08 -11.83
C GLN A 167 -7.18 0.68 -12.21
N ASN A 168 -7.39 -0.51 -12.80
CA ASN A 168 -8.72 -1.04 -13.07
C ASN A 168 -9.57 -1.02 -11.77
N LEU A 169 -10.81 -0.53 -11.88
CA LEU A 169 -11.64 -0.21 -10.73
C LEU A 169 -11.96 -1.45 -9.88
N LEU A 170 -12.27 -2.57 -10.53
CA LEU A 170 -12.57 -3.82 -9.85
C LEU A 170 -11.32 -4.46 -9.26
N ARG A 171 -10.18 -4.44 -9.97
CA ARG A 171 -8.88 -4.93 -9.45
C ARG A 171 -8.47 -4.18 -8.18
N ARG A 172 -8.58 -2.85 -8.18
CA ARG A 172 -8.30 -2.03 -6.97
C ARG A 172 -9.28 -2.33 -5.83
N PHE A 173 -10.56 -2.50 -6.14
CA PHE A 173 -11.55 -2.92 -5.15
C PHE A 173 -11.16 -4.26 -4.51
N LEU A 174 -10.80 -5.27 -5.29
CA LEU A 174 -10.38 -6.58 -4.79
C LEU A 174 -9.11 -6.51 -3.93
N ASN A 175 -8.11 -5.71 -4.34
CA ASN A 175 -6.89 -5.47 -3.56
C ASN A 175 -7.19 -4.82 -2.21
N GLN A 176 -7.98 -3.74 -2.19
CA GLN A 176 -8.37 -3.05 -0.96
C GLN A 176 -9.23 -3.94 -0.04
N SER A 177 -10.10 -4.74 -0.62
CA SER A 177 -10.92 -5.73 0.09
C SER A 177 -10.04 -6.81 0.74
N TYR A 178 -9.05 -7.32 0.00
CA TYR A 178 -8.09 -8.31 0.52
C TYR A 178 -7.35 -7.76 1.74
N GLN A 179 -6.79 -6.54 1.64
CA GLN A 179 -6.09 -5.95 2.78
C GLN A 179 -7.01 -5.67 3.96
N LEU A 180 -8.29 -5.32 3.73
CA LEU A 180 -9.26 -5.15 4.81
C LEU A 180 -9.52 -6.46 5.56
N LEU A 181 -9.67 -7.55 4.82
CA LEU A 181 -9.97 -8.87 5.39
C LEU A 181 -8.77 -9.52 6.09
N LEU A 182 -7.54 -9.00 5.94
CA LEU A 182 -6.37 -9.54 6.66
C LEU A 182 -6.50 -9.43 8.19
N SER A 183 -7.39 -8.55 8.66
CA SER A 183 -7.77 -8.40 10.07
C SER A 183 -9.08 -9.13 10.37
N SER A 184 -9.03 -10.18 11.18
CA SER A 184 -10.20 -10.97 11.62
C SER A 184 -10.65 -10.66 13.05
N THR A 185 -10.17 -9.55 13.63
CA THR A 185 -10.57 -9.12 14.98
C THR A 185 -12.06 -8.80 15.08
N ASP A 186 -12.72 -9.31 16.12
CA ASP A 186 -14.11 -9.00 16.47
C ASP A 186 -14.21 -7.68 17.26
N THR A 187 -13.86 -6.57 16.60
CA THR A 187 -14.03 -5.23 17.17
C THR A 187 -15.23 -4.56 16.52
N ALA A 188 -15.96 -3.70 17.25
CA ALA A 188 -17.13 -2.99 16.70
C ALA A 188 -16.81 -2.25 15.38
N ARG A 189 -15.66 -1.55 15.32
CA ARG A 189 -15.19 -0.88 14.09
C ARG A 189 -14.77 -1.85 12.99
N GLY A 190 -14.19 -3.00 13.35
CA GLY A 190 -13.85 -4.06 12.39
C GLY A 190 -15.11 -4.66 11.76
N ASN A 191 -16.12 -4.94 12.57
CA ASN A 191 -17.41 -5.49 12.13
C ASN A 191 -18.17 -4.52 11.23
N GLU A 192 -18.22 -3.23 11.58
CA GLU A 192 -18.85 -2.19 10.74
C GLU A 192 -18.19 -2.12 9.35
N ARG A 193 -16.86 -2.22 9.30
CA ARG A 193 -16.11 -2.24 8.04
C ARG A 193 -16.37 -3.49 7.20
N ARG A 194 -16.39 -4.68 7.83
CA ARG A 194 -16.75 -5.93 7.15
C ARG A 194 -18.19 -5.89 6.64
N GLN A 195 -19.13 -5.38 7.43
CA GLN A 195 -20.51 -5.20 7.00
C GLN A 195 -20.62 -4.26 5.81
N ARG A 196 -19.88 -3.14 5.81
CA ARG A 196 -19.86 -2.21 4.67
C ARG A 196 -19.23 -2.84 3.43
N LEU A 197 -18.17 -3.64 3.59
CA LEU A 197 -17.58 -4.41 2.50
C LEU A 197 -18.57 -5.45 1.94
N GLN A 198 -19.30 -6.13 2.81
CA GLN A 198 -20.36 -7.09 2.44
C GLN A 198 -21.47 -6.41 1.62
N GLN A 199 -21.89 -5.20 1.99
CA GLN A 199 -22.88 -4.43 1.21
C GLN A 199 -22.41 -4.15 -0.23
N PHE A 200 -21.12 -3.86 -0.45
CA PHE A 200 -20.59 -3.68 -1.81
C PHE A 200 -20.59 -5.01 -2.59
N ALA A 201 -20.20 -6.11 -1.95
CA ALA A 201 -20.24 -7.43 -2.56
C ALA A 201 -21.67 -7.87 -2.94
N ASP A 202 -22.64 -7.69 -2.04
CA ASP A 202 -24.03 -8.03 -2.30
C ASP A 202 -24.62 -7.20 -3.44
N ARG A 203 -24.26 -5.91 -3.54
CA ARG A 203 -24.62 -5.07 -4.68
C ARG A 203 -23.97 -5.55 -5.98
N LEU A 204 -22.70 -5.94 -5.96
CA LEU A 204 -22.04 -6.51 -7.14
C LEU A 204 -22.75 -7.79 -7.61
N LEU A 205 -23.15 -8.66 -6.69
CA LEU A 205 -23.82 -9.91 -7.01
C LEU A 205 -25.24 -9.70 -7.56
N THR A 206 -25.98 -8.74 -6.99
CA THR A 206 -27.40 -8.53 -7.33
C THR A 206 -27.63 -7.53 -8.46
N GLN A 207 -26.79 -6.49 -8.58
CA GLN A 207 -26.99 -5.40 -9.54
C GLN A 207 -26.24 -5.64 -10.86
N PHE A 208 -25.28 -6.57 -10.91
CA PHE A 208 -24.50 -6.81 -12.13
C PHE A 208 -25.27 -7.60 -13.20
N SER A 209 -25.98 -6.85 -14.04
CA SER A 209 -26.80 -7.33 -15.16
C SER A 209 -26.05 -7.45 -16.49
N GLY A 210 -24.72 -7.54 -16.47
CA GLY A 210 -23.90 -7.55 -17.70
C GLY A 210 -23.60 -6.16 -18.27
N ARG A 211 -23.72 -5.09 -17.48
CA ARG A 211 -23.24 -3.74 -17.84
C ARG A 211 -22.06 -3.35 -16.94
N ILE A 212 -20.90 -3.10 -17.54
CA ILE A 212 -19.66 -2.74 -16.84
C ILE A 212 -19.87 -1.51 -15.94
N GLY A 213 -20.68 -0.54 -16.40
CA GLY A 213 -20.94 0.69 -15.67
C GLY A 213 -21.56 0.51 -14.29
N GLN A 214 -22.34 -0.55 -14.07
CA GLN A 214 -22.92 -0.87 -12.75
C GLN A 214 -21.83 -1.31 -11.76
N VAL A 215 -20.89 -2.13 -12.22
CA VAL A 215 -19.75 -2.58 -11.40
C VAL A 215 -18.82 -1.41 -11.10
N ASN A 216 -18.52 -0.60 -12.11
CA ASN A 216 -17.64 0.56 -11.97
C ASN A 216 -18.26 1.62 -11.04
N SER A 217 -19.56 1.90 -11.12
CA SER A 217 -20.25 2.82 -10.22
C SER A 217 -20.13 2.40 -8.75
N ILE A 218 -20.30 1.10 -8.46
CA ILE A 218 -20.10 0.50 -7.13
C ILE A 218 -18.62 0.60 -6.69
N CYS A 219 -17.68 0.27 -7.58
CA CYS A 219 -16.25 0.30 -7.26
C CYS A 219 -15.76 1.73 -6.95
N ILE A 220 -16.27 2.74 -7.64
CA ILE A 220 -15.94 4.15 -7.39
C ILE A 220 -16.43 4.60 -6.00
N GLU A 221 -17.65 4.22 -5.63
CA GLU A 221 -18.19 4.47 -4.29
C GLU A 221 -17.33 3.77 -3.21
N ALA A 222 -16.98 2.50 -3.44
CA ALA A 222 -16.14 1.73 -2.53
C ALA A 222 -14.74 2.34 -2.35
N GLN A 223 -14.09 2.75 -3.45
CA GLN A 223 -12.79 3.41 -3.41
C GLN A 223 -12.82 4.72 -2.61
N SER A 224 -13.89 5.51 -2.77
CA SER A 224 -14.08 6.75 -2.00
C SER A 224 -14.23 6.45 -0.50
N TRP A 225 -14.93 5.38 -0.17
CA TRP A 225 -15.05 4.91 1.21
C TRP A 225 -13.70 4.42 1.78
N PHE A 226 -12.95 3.58 1.05
CA PHE A 226 -11.62 3.12 1.46
C PHE A 226 -10.64 4.29 1.69
N ALA A 227 -10.65 5.29 0.82
CA ALA A 227 -9.84 6.50 0.98
C ALA A 227 -10.17 7.23 2.29
N GLY A 228 -11.46 7.40 2.60
CA GLY A 228 -11.90 8.00 3.86
C GLY A 228 -11.51 7.21 5.11
N GLU A 229 -11.55 5.87 5.06
CA GLU A 229 -11.09 5.02 6.17
C GLU A 229 -9.58 5.09 6.38
N THR A 230 -8.81 5.10 5.29
CA THR A 230 -7.35 5.23 5.33
C THR A 230 -6.94 6.57 5.94
N GLU A 231 -7.62 7.65 5.56
CA GLU A 231 -7.37 9.00 6.06
C GLU A 231 -7.63 9.11 7.58
N LYS A 232 -8.71 8.49 8.09
CA LYS A 232 -8.99 8.44 9.54
C LYS A 232 -7.83 7.82 10.31
N VAL A 233 -7.26 6.74 9.80
CA VAL A 233 -6.15 6.02 10.44
C VAL A 233 -4.84 6.82 10.35
N GLN A 234 -4.56 7.44 9.20
CA GLN A 234 -3.38 8.29 9.01
C GLN A 234 -3.34 9.47 9.98
N ARG A 235 -4.49 10.07 10.31
CA ARG A 235 -4.55 11.12 11.35
C ARG A 235 -4.12 10.62 12.72
N ILE A 236 -4.57 9.43 13.10
CA ILE A 236 -4.17 8.80 14.36
C ILE A 236 -2.67 8.48 14.34
N GLN A 237 -2.15 8.00 13.20
CA GLN A 237 -0.73 7.72 13.00
C GLN A 237 0.14 8.97 13.16
N GLY A 238 -0.21 10.08 12.51
CA GLY A 238 0.54 11.34 12.62
C GLY A 238 0.64 11.82 14.07
N ARG A 239 -0.51 11.87 14.76
CA ARG A 239 -0.56 12.24 16.18
C ARG A 239 0.24 11.29 17.06
N LEU A 240 0.16 9.99 16.83
CA LEU A 240 0.87 8.99 17.61
C LEU A 240 2.39 9.10 17.40
N ARG A 241 2.83 9.29 16.15
CA ARG A 241 4.23 9.49 15.80
C ARG A 241 4.80 10.71 16.51
N GLU A 242 4.10 11.84 16.48
CA GLU A 242 4.53 13.06 17.18
C GLU A 242 4.65 12.85 18.68
N LEU A 243 3.68 12.17 19.30
CA LEU A 243 3.70 11.86 20.72
C LEU A 243 4.87 10.94 21.09
N GLU A 244 5.15 9.92 20.28
CA GLU A 244 6.25 9.00 20.57
C GLU A 244 7.62 9.66 20.37
N ILE A 245 7.79 10.47 19.33
CA ILE A 245 9.03 11.23 19.12
C ILE A 245 9.28 12.19 20.30
N ARG A 246 8.23 12.86 20.79
CA ARG A 246 8.32 13.70 22.00
C ARG A 246 8.73 12.87 23.21
N ARG A 247 8.13 11.69 23.39
CA ARG A 247 8.45 10.76 24.48
C ARG A 247 9.90 10.28 24.43
N GLN A 248 10.42 9.88 23.26
CA GLN A 248 11.82 9.49 23.07
C GLN A 248 12.77 10.64 23.45
N ARG A 249 12.48 11.87 22.99
CA ARG A 249 13.27 13.05 23.37
C ARG A 249 13.25 13.31 24.87
N GLU A 250 12.10 13.10 25.52
CA GLU A 250 11.99 13.23 26.98
C GLU A 250 12.79 12.16 27.73
N GLN A 251 12.74 10.91 27.29
CA GLN A 251 13.47 9.78 27.88
C GLN A 251 14.98 9.96 27.82
N VAL A 252 15.53 10.59 26.77
CA VAL A 252 16.97 10.88 26.66
C VAL A 252 17.35 12.17 27.39
N ALA A 253 16.47 13.17 27.40
CA ALA A 253 16.78 14.46 27.99
C ALA A 253 16.95 14.38 29.51
N GLU A 254 16.13 13.60 30.21
CA GLU A 254 16.14 13.57 31.67
C GLU A 254 17.38 12.91 32.29
N PRO A 255 17.80 11.69 31.89
CA PRO A 255 19.03 11.09 32.38
C PRO A 255 20.26 11.96 32.09
N ARG A 256 20.27 12.66 30.95
CA ARG A 256 21.33 13.61 30.59
C ARG A 256 21.38 14.80 31.55
N VAL A 257 20.24 15.44 31.82
CA VAL A 257 20.17 16.57 32.77
C VAL A 257 20.59 16.13 34.17
N ILE A 258 20.12 14.96 34.62
CA ILE A 258 20.51 14.39 35.90
C ILE A 258 22.01 14.14 35.97
N ARG A 259 22.61 13.56 34.92
CA ARG A 259 24.05 13.31 34.83
C ARG A 259 24.86 14.60 34.97
N GLU A 260 24.50 15.63 34.23
CA GLU A 260 25.21 16.91 34.26
C GLU A 260 24.97 17.67 35.57
N LEU A 261 23.75 17.74 36.09
CA LEU A 261 23.48 18.39 37.38
C LEU A 261 24.20 17.69 38.53
N ASN A 262 24.23 16.35 38.54
CA ASN A 262 25.00 15.61 39.54
C ASN A 262 26.51 15.88 39.39
N ARG A 263 27.04 15.93 38.16
CA ARG A 263 28.45 16.29 37.91
C ARG A 263 28.80 17.68 38.46
N ILE A 264 27.90 18.65 38.27
CA ILE A 264 28.15 20.05 38.62
C ILE A 264 27.99 20.27 40.14
N ALA A 265 26.92 19.76 40.74
CA ALA A 265 26.46 20.23 42.04
C ALA A 265 26.35 19.15 43.13
N ALA A 266 26.29 17.85 42.79
CA ALA A 266 26.07 16.82 43.82
C ALA A 266 27.26 16.72 44.78
N GLY A 267 26.98 16.56 46.08
CA GLY A 267 28.00 16.48 47.13
C GLY A 267 28.60 17.84 47.54
N ARG A 268 28.22 18.93 46.88
CA ARG A 268 28.68 20.30 47.19
C ARG A 268 27.84 20.90 48.33
N MET A 269 28.47 21.72 49.18
CA MET A 269 27.78 22.50 50.21
C MET A 269 27.27 23.81 49.61
N LEU A 270 25.96 23.98 49.51
CA LEU A 270 25.32 25.12 48.84
C LEU A 270 24.16 25.68 49.69
N PRO A 271 23.78 26.96 49.52
CA PRO A 271 22.60 27.52 50.17
C PRO A 271 21.32 26.73 49.83
N LEU A 272 20.43 26.54 50.80
CA LEU A 272 19.20 25.75 50.61
C LEU A 272 18.33 26.27 49.46
N ALA A 273 18.25 27.59 49.26
CA ALA A 273 17.53 28.19 48.13
C ALA A 273 18.15 27.81 46.77
N VAL A 274 19.49 27.73 46.68
CA VAL A 274 20.19 27.29 45.47
C VAL A 274 19.91 25.81 45.21
N ASN A 275 19.88 24.98 46.27
CA ASN A 275 19.54 23.56 46.16
C ASN A 275 18.12 23.35 45.61
N GLN A 276 17.15 24.07 46.15
CA GLN A 276 15.75 24.02 45.69
C GLN A 276 15.61 24.50 44.25
N PHE A 277 16.31 25.57 43.88
CA PHE A 277 16.29 26.11 42.52
C PHE A 277 16.89 25.13 41.49
N LEU A 278 18.06 24.57 41.78
CA LEU A 278 18.75 23.61 40.90
C LEU A 278 17.94 22.33 40.67
N HIS A 279 17.34 21.78 41.72
CA HIS A 279 16.47 20.58 41.62
C HIS A 279 15.06 20.88 41.08
N GLY A 280 14.62 22.13 41.17
CA GLY A 280 13.28 22.58 40.76
C GLY A 280 13.25 23.15 39.34
N GLU A 281 12.99 24.45 39.22
CA GLU A 281 12.74 25.12 37.94
C GLU A 281 13.96 25.11 37.00
N TRP A 282 15.18 25.14 37.54
CA TRP A 282 16.38 25.10 36.71
C TRP A 282 16.57 23.74 36.02
N ARG A 283 16.35 22.63 36.73
CA ARG A 283 16.30 21.28 36.12
C ARG A 283 15.22 21.19 35.03
N ARG A 284 14.03 21.74 35.27
CA ARG A 284 12.96 21.76 34.26
C ARG A 284 13.38 22.58 33.03
N SER A 285 14.04 23.70 33.22
CA SER A 285 14.57 24.53 32.13
C SER A 285 15.65 23.80 31.33
N LEU A 286 16.61 23.16 32.00
CA LEU A 286 17.63 22.30 31.38
C LEU A 286 16.99 21.15 30.58
N ARG A 287 15.94 20.52 31.12
CA ARG A 287 15.19 19.46 30.43
C ARG A 287 14.55 19.95 29.13
N LEU A 288 13.90 21.11 29.15
CA LEU A 288 13.29 21.72 27.96
C LEU A 288 14.33 22.02 26.87
N VAL A 289 15.48 22.59 27.25
CA VAL A 289 16.55 22.90 26.29
C VAL A 289 17.21 21.63 25.76
N SER A 290 17.46 20.63 26.61
CA SER A 290 17.97 19.32 26.21
C SER A 290 17.05 18.63 25.19
N GLN A 291 15.72 18.72 25.36
CA GLN A 291 14.75 18.20 24.40
C GLN A 291 14.75 18.95 23.06
N ARG A 292 15.06 20.25 23.07
CA ARG A 292 15.04 21.11 21.88
C ARG A 292 16.34 21.03 21.07
N GLU A 293 17.49 21.10 21.73
CA GLU A 293 18.79 21.29 21.07
C GLU A 293 19.77 20.11 21.27
N GLY A 294 19.53 19.23 22.24
CA GLY A 294 20.46 18.16 22.60
C GLY A 294 21.79 18.65 23.18
N GLU A 295 22.79 17.76 23.29
CA GLU A 295 24.09 18.05 23.94
C GLU A 295 24.93 19.10 23.22
N GLN A 296 24.74 19.24 21.91
CA GLN A 296 25.51 20.18 21.10
C GLN A 296 24.89 21.58 21.04
N GLY A 297 23.70 21.76 21.63
CA GLY A 297 22.98 23.02 21.67
C GLY A 297 23.77 24.18 22.28
N ALA A 298 23.70 25.34 21.65
CA ALA A 298 24.35 26.55 22.17
C ALA A 298 23.68 27.02 23.47
N THR A 299 22.34 26.98 23.54
CA THR A 299 21.59 27.35 24.74
C THR A 299 21.82 26.33 25.85
N TRP A 300 21.91 25.04 25.50
CA TRP A 300 22.24 23.96 26.44
C TRP A 300 23.59 24.19 27.10
N LYS A 301 24.65 24.38 26.29
CA LYS A 301 26.01 24.68 26.79
C LYS A 301 26.04 25.95 27.63
N ARG A 302 25.26 26.97 27.25
CA ARG A 302 25.16 28.22 28.03
C ARG A 302 24.51 27.98 29.40
N GLN A 303 23.42 27.21 29.47
CA GLN A 303 22.79 26.85 30.76
C GLN A 303 23.72 26.02 31.64
N LEU A 304 24.45 25.05 31.09
CA LEU A 304 25.43 24.28 31.86
C LEU A 304 26.54 25.19 32.43
N ARG A 305 27.10 26.09 31.63
CA ARG A 305 28.09 27.08 32.10
C ARG A 305 27.53 28.00 33.18
N THR A 306 26.30 28.49 33.02
CA THR A 306 25.65 29.30 34.06
C THR A 306 25.44 28.51 35.35
N SER A 307 25.15 27.21 35.25
CA SER A 307 25.04 26.31 36.42
C SER A 307 26.39 26.15 37.13
N GLU A 308 27.46 25.92 36.37
CA GLU A 308 28.84 25.83 36.89
C GLU A 308 29.26 27.15 37.56
N SER A 309 28.97 28.30 36.95
CA SER A 309 29.26 29.62 37.53
C SER A 309 28.46 29.91 38.80
N LEU A 310 27.20 29.44 38.87
CA LEU A 310 26.37 29.57 40.07
C LEU A 310 26.95 28.77 41.24
N VAL A 311 27.34 27.51 40.99
CA VAL A 311 27.96 26.65 42.01
C VAL A 311 29.31 27.21 42.44
N ALA A 312 30.17 27.62 41.50
CA ALA A 312 31.48 28.20 41.79
C ALA A 312 31.38 29.47 42.64
N LEU A 313 30.46 30.39 42.30
CA LEU A 313 30.20 31.59 43.11
C LEU A 313 29.76 31.23 44.52
N CYS A 314 28.91 30.21 44.67
CA CYS A 314 28.48 29.76 45.99
C CYS A 314 29.64 29.22 46.83
N GLU A 315 30.48 28.37 46.23
CA GLU A 315 31.63 27.76 46.92
C GLU A 315 32.68 28.81 47.30
N ASP A 316 33.07 29.68 46.38
CA ASP A 316 34.09 30.71 46.61
C ASP A 316 33.65 31.68 47.70
N CYS A 317 32.39 32.13 47.67
CA CYS A 317 31.86 33.02 48.70
C CYS A 317 31.74 32.31 50.06
N LEU A 318 31.35 31.03 50.12
CA LEU A 318 31.36 30.27 51.38
C LEU A 318 32.77 30.07 51.94
N GLN A 319 33.79 30.02 51.08
CA GLN A 319 35.20 29.93 51.47
C GLN A 319 35.86 31.29 51.72
N GLY A 320 35.13 32.40 51.56
CA GLY A 320 35.66 33.75 51.74
C GLY A 320 36.62 34.22 50.64
N GLN A 321 36.59 33.59 49.46
CA GLN A 321 37.50 33.86 48.34
C GLN A 321 36.84 34.72 47.25
N GLN A 322 37.65 35.56 46.58
CA GLN A 322 37.28 36.32 45.38
C GLN A 322 35.96 37.15 45.46
N MET A 323 35.57 37.61 46.65
CA MET A 323 34.31 38.30 46.92
C MET A 323 34.06 39.54 46.02
N GLU A 324 35.09 40.33 45.73
CA GLU A 324 34.96 41.53 44.88
C GLU A 324 34.68 41.19 43.41
N GLN A 325 35.27 40.10 42.91
CA GLN A 325 35.06 39.63 41.54
C GLN A 325 33.64 39.05 41.39
N HIS A 326 33.20 38.27 42.38
CA HIS A 326 31.85 37.71 42.44
C HIS A 326 30.77 38.79 42.63
N ARG A 327 31.05 39.87 43.38
CA ARG A 327 30.18 41.07 43.45
C ARG A 327 29.94 41.71 42.10
N THR A 328 30.98 41.81 41.27
CA THR A 328 30.89 42.39 39.93
C THR A 328 30.20 41.45 38.94
N PHE A 329 30.37 40.14 39.12
CA PHE A 329 29.78 39.11 38.26
C PHE A 329 28.30 38.81 38.57
N PHE A 330 27.88 38.98 39.83
CA PHE A 330 26.53 38.66 40.30
C PHE A 330 25.38 39.23 39.44
N PRO A 331 25.38 40.53 39.04
CA PRO A 331 24.32 41.07 38.17
C PRO A 331 24.24 40.39 36.81
N VAL A 332 25.39 39.99 36.25
CA VAL A 332 25.49 39.28 34.97
C VAL A 332 24.97 37.85 35.12
N LEU A 333 25.32 37.17 36.22
CA LEU A 333 24.81 35.83 36.53
C LEU A 333 23.29 35.84 36.67
N MET A 334 22.73 36.77 37.44
CA MET A 334 21.28 36.87 37.64
C MET A 334 20.54 37.16 36.33
N ARG A 335 21.08 38.05 35.49
CA ARG A 335 20.54 38.28 34.15
C ARG A 335 20.56 37.02 33.30
N ASN A 336 21.67 36.29 33.29
CA ASN A 336 21.78 35.03 32.54
C ASN A 336 20.81 33.96 33.07
N LEU A 337 20.65 33.82 34.38
CA LEU A 337 19.68 32.90 34.99
C LEU A 337 18.25 33.25 34.58
N ARG A 338 17.90 34.54 34.61
CA ARG A 338 16.59 35.04 34.20
C ARG A 338 16.29 34.82 32.72
N ASP A 339 17.26 35.13 31.85
CA ASP A 339 17.15 34.94 30.40
C ASP A 339 17.06 33.46 30.00
N LEU A 340 17.68 32.57 30.78
CA LEU A 340 17.76 31.13 30.49
C LEU A 340 16.73 30.29 31.26
N LEU A 341 15.86 30.89 32.09
CA LEU A 341 14.81 30.16 32.81
C LEU A 341 13.57 29.96 31.92
N LEU A 342 13.66 28.98 31.02
CA LEU A 342 12.62 28.68 30.04
C LEU A 342 11.45 27.87 30.59
N SER A 343 11.57 27.26 31.77
CA SER A 343 10.46 26.52 32.41
C SER A 343 9.28 27.43 32.76
N VAL A 344 9.54 28.71 32.98
CA VAL A 344 8.57 29.74 33.31
C VAL A 344 8.64 30.90 32.31
N ALA A 345 8.91 30.58 31.03
CA ALA A 345 9.14 31.58 29.99
C ALA A 345 7.96 32.55 29.83
N ASP A 346 6.73 32.01 29.87
CA ASP A 346 5.50 32.73 29.56
C ASP A 346 4.79 33.34 30.79
N ASP A 347 5.29 33.08 32.00
CA ASP A 347 4.73 33.59 33.26
C ASP A 347 5.74 34.49 33.98
N SER A 348 5.55 35.81 33.90
CA SER A 348 6.44 36.77 34.56
C SER A 348 6.38 36.65 36.09
N ALA A 349 5.18 36.44 36.65
CA ALA A 349 5.00 36.33 38.10
C ALA A 349 5.61 35.04 38.65
N GLY A 350 5.43 33.91 37.94
CA GLY A 350 6.06 32.65 38.29
C GLY A 350 7.58 32.70 38.19
N ARG A 351 8.12 33.43 37.21
CA ARG A 351 9.57 33.62 37.06
C ARG A 351 10.18 34.41 38.23
N ASP A 352 9.52 35.49 38.64
CA ASP A 352 9.98 36.29 39.77
C ASP A 352 9.89 35.48 41.07
N THR A 353 8.79 34.73 41.27
CA THR A 353 8.62 33.83 42.43
C THR A 353 9.71 32.76 42.50
N ALA A 354 10.13 32.22 41.35
CA ALA A 354 11.19 31.20 41.28
C ALA A 354 12.60 31.76 41.55
N LEU A 355 12.84 33.04 41.23
CA LEU A 355 14.16 33.68 41.38
C LEU A 355 14.31 34.44 42.70
N GLU A 356 13.24 34.94 43.32
CA GLU A 356 13.31 35.76 44.53
C GLU A 356 14.06 35.08 45.71
N PRO A 357 13.80 33.79 46.06
CA PRO A 357 14.57 33.11 47.10
C PRO A 357 16.05 32.94 46.75
N LEU A 358 16.34 32.75 45.44
CA LEU A 358 17.69 32.62 44.93
C LEU A 358 18.44 33.95 45.00
N GLU A 359 17.81 35.04 44.54
CA GLU A 359 18.35 36.40 44.58
C GLU A 359 18.67 36.82 46.02
N LEU A 360 17.76 36.55 46.95
CA LEU A 360 17.96 36.84 48.38
C LEU A 360 19.16 36.08 48.96
N ALA A 361 19.23 34.77 48.72
CA ALA A 361 20.31 33.93 49.24
C ALA A 361 21.68 34.32 48.66
N LEU A 362 21.75 34.57 47.35
CA LEU A 362 22.99 34.97 46.69
C LEU A 362 23.42 36.39 47.09
N THR A 363 22.49 37.33 47.28
CA THR A 363 22.79 38.68 47.76
C THR A 363 23.36 38.66 49.17
N ALA A 364 22.81 37.83 50.06
CA ALA A 364 23.36 37.61 51.40
C ALA A 364 24.79 37.07 51.31
N LEU A 365 25.00 36.05 50.46
CA LEU A 365 26.29 35.38 50.26
C LEU A 365 27.39 36.33 49.76
N VAL A 366 27.08 37.11 48.73
CA VAL A 366 27.97 38.09 48.08
C VAL A 366 28.30 39.27 49.01
N ASN A 367 27.48 39.48 50.05
CA ASN A 367 27.73 40.45 51.12
C ASN A 367 28.44 39.88 52.35
N GLY A 368 28.85 38.62 52.30
CA GLY A 368 29.61 37.96 53.37
C GLY A 368 28.75 37.35 54.48
N ALA A 369 27.42 37.34 54.33
CA ALA A 369 26.55 36.58 55.21
C ALA A 369 26.51 35.11 54.75
N VAL A 370 26.45 34.17 55.70
CA VAL A 370 26.35 32.74 55.41
C VAL A 370 24.88 32.32 55.61
N PRO A 371 24.09 32.16 54.53
CA PRO A 371 22.73 31.64 54.64
C PRO A 371 22.75 30.17 55.05
N GLU A 372 21.59 29.61 55.39
CA GLU A 372 21.48 28.17 55.69
C GLU A 372 21.97 27.34 54.50
N THR A 373 22.96 26.48 54.76
CA THR A 373 23.60 25.63 53.76
C THR A 373 23.33 24.15 54.03
N GLY A 374 23.33 23.36 52.96
CA GLY A 374 23.23 21.91 53.04
C GLY A 374 23.93 21.25 51.86
N VAL A 375 24.33 19.98 52.04
CA VAL A 375 24.89 19.17 50.96
C VAL A 375 23.80 18.91 49.92
N LEU A 376 24.05 19.23 48.66
CA LEU A 376 23.13 18.87 47.58
C LEU A 376 23.16 17.35 47.36
N ALA A 377 22.05 16.67 47.66
CA ALA A 377 21.89 15.26 47.38
C ALA A 377 21.93 14.99 45.86
N ALA A 378 22.64 13.93 45.47
CA ALA A 378 22.62 13.45 44.09
C ALA A 378 21.20 13.00 43.72
N ILE A 379 20.71 13.43 42.56
CA ILE A 379 19.46 12.90 42.02
C ILE A 379 19.74 11.45 41.60
N PRO A 380 18.93 10.46 42.03
CA PRO A 380 19.09 9.10 41.56
C PRO A 380 18.98 9.09 40.03
N GLN A 381 20.03 8.61 39.36
CA GLN A 381 19.91 8.31 37.94
C GLN A 381 18.87 7.19 37.81
N PRO A 382 17.89 7.32 36.90
CA PRO A 382 17.16 6.14 36.46
C PRO A 382 18.20 5.27 35.78
N ASP A 383 18.75 4.33 36.53
CA ASP A 383 19.63 3.31 35.99
C ASP A 383 18.81 2.63 34.89
N PRO A 384 19.27 2.61 33.63
CA PRO A 384 18.79 1.62 32.70
C PRO A 384 19.44 0.31 33.15
N ALA A 385 19.07 -0.17 34.34
CA ALA A 385 19.00 -1.60 34.55
C ALA A 385 17.91 -2.05 33.58
N VAL A 386 18.32 -2.21 32.33
CA VAL A 386 17.88 -3.32 31.51
C VAL A 386 18.06 -4.49 32.45
N LEU A 387 16.97 -4.84 33.16
CA LEU A 387 16.74 -6.22 33.53
C LEU A 387 17.01 -6.93 32.22
N GLU A 388 18.18 -7.55 32.10
CA GLU A 388 18.54 -8.45 31.03
C GLU A 388 17.36 -9.40 30.96
N ALA A 389 16.41 -9.05 30.09
CA ALA A 389 15.32 -9.91 29.73
C ALA A 389 16.08 -11.06 29.11
N GLN A 390 16.17 -12.17 29.85
CA GLN A 390 16.84 -13.40 29.48
C GLN A 390 16.74 -13.51 27.97
N LEU A 391 17.86 -13.27 27.27
CA LEU A 391 17.89 -13.21 25.82
C LEU A 391 17.52 -14.61 25.35
N ILE A 392 16.22 -14.83 25.13
CA ILE A 392 15.74 -15.98 24.41
C ILE A 392 16.35 -15.79 23.02
N ARG A 393 17.36 -16.61 22.72
CA ARG A 393 18.11 -16.51 21.47
C ARG A 393 17.12 -16.60 20.32
N VAL A 394 17.04 -15.53 19.55
CA VAL A 394 16.31 -15.47 18.29
C VAL A 394 17.25 -15.90 17.17
N SER A 395 16.75 -16.59 16.16
CA SER A 395 17.52 -16.88 14.95
C SER A 395 17.91 -15.60 14.20
N ALA A 396 19.12 -15.60 13.63
CA ALA A 396 19.61 -14.47 12.83
C ALA A 396 18.69 -14.15 11.65
N LYS A 397 18.07 -15.17 11.05
CA LYS A 397 17.12 -15.03 9.92
C LYS A 397 15.87 -14.24 10.31
N SER A 398 15.30 -14.51 11.49
CA SER A 398 14.12 -13.79 11.98
C SER A 398 14.47 -12.33 12.32
N MET A 399 15.64 -12.09 12.90
CA MET A 399 16.13 -10.73 13.16
C MET A 399 16.34 -9.95 11.85
N GLU A 400 17.02 -10.53 10.87
CA GLU A 400 17.23 -9.90 9.56
C GLU A 400 15.90 -9.57 8.87
N ALA A 401 14.92 -10.47 8.95
CA ALA A 401 13.58 -10.23 8.41
C ALA A 401 12.85 -9.07 9.10
N ILE A 402 12.96 -8.92 10.42
CA ILE A 402 12.37 -7.79 11.15
C ILE A 402 13.14 -6.49 10.86
N ASP A 403 14.47 -6.55 10.81
CA ASP A 403 15.31 -5.38 10.55
C ASP A 403 15.16 -4.85 9.12
N ALA A 404 14.81 -5.71 8.17
CA ALA A 404 14.48 -5.30 6.80
C ALA A 404 13.18 -4.50 6.67
N LEU A 405 12.29 -4.52 7.67
CA LEU A 405 11.02 -3.82 7.61
C LEU A 405 11.20 -2.30 7.72
N GLU A 406 10.43 -1.57 6.91
CA GLU A 406 10.38 -0.11 6.91
C GLU A 406 9.13 0.44 7.62
N GLU A 407 9.17 1.72 7.98
CA GLU A 407 7.99 2.43 8.45
C GLU A 407 6.89 2.40 7.40
N GLY A 408 5.68 2.04 7.82
CA GLY A 408 4.53 1.88 6.94
C GLY A 408 4.31 0.45 6.43
N ALA A 409 5.22 -0.49 6.68
CA ALA A 409 4.99 -1.90 6.42
C ALA A 409 3.89 -2.47 7.33
N TRP A 410 3.27 -3.55 6.88
CA TRP A 410 2.15 -4.21 7.56
C TRP A 410 2.59 -5.55 8.15
N LEU A 411 2.04 -5.86 9.32
CA LEU A 411 2.24 -7.11 10.06
C LEU A 411 0.88 -7.64 10.51
N ARG A 412 0.68 -8.96 10.49
CA ARG A 412 -0.46 -9.59 11.17
C ARG A 412 -0.01 -10.13 12.51
N LEU A 413 -0.75 -9.77 13.56
CA LEU A 413 -0.52 -10.20 14.93
C LEU A 413 -1.67 -11.11 15.35
N ARG A 414 -1.35 -12.32 15.78
CA ARG A 414 -2.36 -13.24 16.32
C ARG A 414 -2.85 -12.72 17.68
N THR A 415 -4.16 -12.60 17.81
CA THR A 415 -4.85 -12.17 19.03
C THR A 415 -5.08 -13.34 19.97
N ALA A 416 -5.37 -13.06 21.25
CA ALA A 416 -5.70 -14.08 22.25
C ALA A 416 -6.92 -14.93 21.86
N GLY A 417 -7.87 -14.34 21.13
CA GLY A 417 -9.05 -15.03 20.60
C GLY A 417 -8.77 -15.92 19.38
N GLY A 418 -7.51 -16.08 18.96
CA GLY A 418 -7.12 -16.92 17.83
C GLY A 418 -7.20 -16.25 16.46
N GLY A 419 -7.92 -15.13 16.32
CA GLY A 419 -7.95 -14.30 15.11
C GLY A 419 -6.67 -13.48 14.92
N TYR A 420 -6.59 -12.72 13.83
CA TYR A 420 -5.45 -11.87 13.49
C TYR A 420 -5.85 -10.39 13.46
N GLU A 421 -4.95 -9.53 13.94
CA GLU A 421 -5.05 -8.08 13.83
C GLU A 421 -4.00 -7.58 12.84
N LEU A 422 -4.44 -6.84 11.82
CA LEU A 422 -3.52 -6.21 10.87
C LEU A 422 -3.00 -4.89 11.46
N CYS A 423 -1.69 -4.80 11.64
CA CYS A 423 -1.01 -3.66 12.24
C CYS A 423 0.00 -3.04 11.30
N ARG A 424 0.02 -1.71 11.26
CA ARG A 424 1.01 -0.91 10.50
C ARG A 424 2.11 -0.43 11.41
N ILE A 425 3.35 -0.49 10.95
CA ILE A 425 4.50 0.12 11.63
C ILE A 425 4.42 1.63 11.45
N VAL A 426 4.24 2.36 12.56
CA VAL A 426 4.20 3.83 12.58
C VAL A 426 5.57 4.41 12.85
N LEU A 427 6.32 3.78 13.76
CA LEU A 427 7.66 4.19 14.14
C LEU A 427 8.52 2.94 14.34
N LYS A 428 9.68 2.92 13.67
CA LYS A 428 10.68 1.87 13.82
C LYS A 428 11.58 2.22 14.99
N GLY A 429 11.63 1.35 16.00
CA GLY A 429 12.52 1.52 17.15
C GLY A 429 13.97 1.19 16.78
N ALA A 430 14.92 1.95 17.29
CA ALA A 430 16.34 1.67 17.16
C ALA A 430 16.87 0.93 18.41
N ALA A 431 17.64 -0.14 18.22
CA ALA A 431 18.21 -0.96 19.29
C ALA A 431 17.14 -1.43 20.31
N GLU A 432 17.16 -0.92 21.54
CA GLU A 432 16.22 -1.29 22.61
C GLU A 432 14.91 -0.50 22.59
N GLU A 433 14.80 0.51 21.72
CA GLU A 433 13.57 1.29 21.63
C GLU A 433 12.40 0.47 21.06
N PRO A 434 11.19 0.66 21.60
CA PRO A 434 10.02 -0.06 21.12
C PRO A 434 9.59 0.46 19.75
N TRP A 435 9.34 -0.46 18.83
CA TRP A 435 8.57 -0.24 17.62
C TRP A 435 7.13 0.06 17.99
N VAL A 436 6.54 1.06 17.33
CA VAL A 436 5.14 1.46 17.52
C VAL A 436 4.31 0.96 16.36
N LEU A 437 3.36 0.11 16.69
CA LEU A 437 2.43 -0.54 15.77
C LEU A 437 1.02 -0.03 16.05
N ILE A 438 0.24 0.22 15.01
CA ILE A 438 -1.16 0.61 15.13
C ILE A 438 -2.04 -0.34 14.35
N SER A 439 -3.22 -0.69 14.89
CA SER A 439 -4.17 -1.49 14.13
C SER A 439 -4.73 -0.76 12.91
N GLN A 440 -5.24 -1.54 11.96
CA GLN A 440 -5.89 -1.04 10.76
C GLN A 440 -7.09 -0.11 11.06
N THR A 441 -7.72 -0.19 12.23
CA THR A 441 -8.82 0.69 12.67
C THR A 441 -8.35 1.89 13.49
N GLY A 442 -7.06 1.94 13.86
CA GLY A 442 -6.51 2.92 14.78
C GLY A 442 -7.00 2.78 16.22
N SER A 443 -7.60 1.64 16.59
CA SER A 443 -8.17 1.42 17.93
C SER A 443 -7.14 0.91 18.94
N SER A 444 -6.09 0.24 18.49
CA SER A 444 -5.06 -0.33 19.35
C SER A 444 -3.68 0.14 18.92
N VAL A 445 -2.80 0.29 19.91
CA VAL A 445 -1.39 0.63 19.73
C VAL A 445 -0.56 -0.39 20.49
N ALA A 446 0.32 -1.10 19.79
CA ALA A 446 1.26 -2.04 20.38
C ALA A 446 2.68 -1.46 20.35
N ARG A 447 3.41 -1.64 21.46
CA ARG A 447 4.83 -1.30 21.58
C ARG A 447 5.63 -2.58 21.74
N LYS A 448 6.57 -2.86 20.84
CA LYS A 448 7.35 -4.11 20.83
C LYS A 448 8.80 -3.85 20.45
N THR A 449 9.75 -4.55 21.07
CA THR A 449 11.14 -4.50 20.61
C THR A 449 11.34 -5.38 19.37
N ALA A 450 12.43 -5.16 18.63
CA ALA A 450 12.76 -6.00 17.46
C ALA A 450 12.85 -7.49 17.86
N VAL A 451 13.50 -7.78 18.99
CA VAL A 451 13.61 -9.13 19.56
C VAL A 451 12.24 -9.75 19.83
N GLN A 452 11.29 -8.99 20.41
CA GLN A 452 9.94 -9.49 20.67
C GLN A 452 9.16 -9.80 19.38
N LEU A 453 9.33 -8.97 18.34
CA LEU A 453 8.71 -9.22 17.04
C LEU A 453 9.31 -10.46 16.37
N ALA A 454 10.62 -10.64 16.47
CA ALA A 454 11.30 -11.78 15.89
C ALA A 454 10.97 -13.10 16.64
N LEU A 455 10.85 -13.07 17.97
CA LEU A 455 10.29 -14.19 18.75
C LEU A 455 8.84 -14.50 18.35
N GLY A 456 8.03 -13.46 18.14
CA GLY A 456 6.67 -13.61 17.65
C GLY A 456 6.60 -14.22 16.25
N LEU A 457 7.58 -13.92 15.39
CA LEU A 457 7.71 -14.48 14.05
C LEU A 457 8.05 -15.99 14.11
N GLU A 458 8.98 -16.38 14.98
CA GLU A 458 9.34 -17.80 15.20
C GLU A 458 8.19 -18.60 15.82
N GLY A 459 7.44 -17.98 16.73
CA GLY A 459 6.25 -18.58 17.34
C GLY A 459 4.99 -18.58 16.46
N GLY A 460 5.06 -18.03 15.23
CA GLY A 460 3.91 -17.93 14.32
C GLY A 460 2.81 -16.97 14.77
N VAL A 461 3.10 -16.10 15.74
CA VAL A 461 2.19 -15.05 16.24
C VAL A 461 2.30 -13.78 15.41
N VAL A 462 3.48 -13.50 14.85
CA VAL A 462 3.70 -12.41 13.89
C VAL A 462 3.81 -13.03 12.50
N GLN A 463 3.05 -12.52 11.54
CA GLN A 463 3.20 -12.85 10.13
C GLN A 463 3.52 -11.57 9.35
N LEU A 464 4.54 -11.65 8.49
CA LEU A 464 4.89 -10.56 7.60
C LEU A 464 3.85 -10.48 6.48
N VAL A 465 3.41 -9.26 6.15
CA VAL A 465 2.51 -9.03 5.03
C VAL A 465 3.33 -8.51 3.85
N ALA A 466 3.08 -9.06 2.66
CA ALA A 466 3.75 -8.61 1.45
C ALA A 466 3.46 -7.12 1.17
N GLU A 467 4.46 -6.40 0.67
CA GLU A 467 4.31 -4.97 0.32
C GLU A 467 3.40 -4.76 -0.89
N GLN A 468 3.41 -5.72 -1.83
CA GLN A 468 2.56 -5.69 -3.01
C GLN A 468 1.18 -6.28 -2.71
N TRP A 469 0.16 -5.70 -3.33
CA TRP A 469 -1.21 -6.20 -3.22
C TRP A 469 -1.35 -7.59 -3.83
N PHE A 470 -2.18 -8.43 -3.21
CA PHE A 470 -2.35 -9.84 -3.60
C PHE A 470 -2.69 -10.00 -5.08
N TRP A 471 -3.77 -9.39 -5.57
CA TRP A 471 -4.20 -9.59 -6.97
C TRP A 471 -3.16 -9.02 -7.94
N ASP A 472 -2.50 -7.93 -7.57
CA ASP A 472 -1.43 -7.37 -8.39
C ASP A 472 -0.25 -8.33 -8.50
N ARG A 473 0.25 -8.82 -7.37
CA ARG A 473 1.35 -9.78 -7.28
C ARG A 473 1.04 -11.04 -8.08
N GLU A 474 -0.13 -11.64 -7.87
CA GLU A 474 -0.50 -12.92 -8.46
C GLU A 474 -0.79 -12.82 -9.97
N LEU A 475 -1.43 -11.73 -10.42
CA LEU A 475 -1.65 -11.47 -11.85
C LEU A 475 -0.33 -11.18 -12.54
N ASP A 476 0.51 -10.30 -11.99
CA ASP A 476 1.78 -9.94 -12.59
C ASP A 476 2.69 -11.17 -12.71
N ALA A 477 2.75 -12.02 -11.68
CA ALA A 477 3.48 -13.29 -11.71
C ALA A 477 2.93 -14.25 -12.78
N ALA A 478 1.60 -14.34 -12.93
CA ALA A 478 1.00 -15.21 -13.94
C ALA A 478 1.23 -14.70 -15.37
N LEU A 479 1.03 -13.40 -15.61
CA LEU A 479 1.27 -12.78 -16.91
C LEU A 479 2.74 -12.84 -17.31
N GLN A 480 3.68 -12.65 -16.36
CA GLN A 480 5.10 -12.83 -16.62
C GLN A 480 5.44 -14.26 -17.03
N ARG A 481 4.83 -15.28 -16.40
CA ARG A 481 5.01 -16.69 -16.80
C ARG A 481 4.50 -16.93 -18.22
N LEU A 482 3.29 -16.47 -18.54
CA LEU A 482 2.70 -16.61 -19.88
C LEU A 482 3.50 -15.85 -20.94
N TYR A 483 4.00 -14.66 -20.61
CA TYR A 483 4.83 -13.88 -21.51
C TYR A 483 6.16 -14.57 -21.82
N ARG A 484 6.83 -15.18 -20.83
CA ARG A 484 8.03 -15.98 -21.06
C ARG A 484 7.74 -17.17 -21.98
N GLN A 485 6.64 -17.89 -21.73
CA GLN A 485 6.21 -19.00 -22.60
C GLN A 485 5.96 -18.54 -24.05
N TRP A 486 5.31 -17.38 -24.23
CA TRP A 486 5.11 -16.78 -25.55
C TRP A 486 6.46 -16.46 -26.23
N GLN A 487 7.41 -15.86 -25.50
CA GLN A 487 8.75 -15.58 -26.03
C GLN A 487 9.46 -16.86 -26.50
N ASP A 488 9.40 -17.93 -25.70
CA ASP A 488 10.01 -19.21 -26.03
C ASP A 488 9.37 -19.84 -27.29
N GLN A 489 8.03 -19.77 -27.42
CA GLN A 489 7.32 -20.25 -28.61
C GLN A 489 7.72 -19.45 -29.87
N GLN A 490 7.83 -18.13 -29.76
CA GLN A 490 8.26 -17.28 -30.88
C GLN A 490 9.71 -17.58 -31.29
N GLN A 491 10.61 -17.80 -30.32
CA GLN A 491 11.99 -18.20 -30.62
C GLN A 491 12.05 -19.59 -31.26
N ALA A 492 11.28 -20.56 -30.76
CA ALA A 492 11.21 -21.90 -31.33
C ALA A 492 10.67 -21.87 -32.76
N GLN A 493 9.64 -21.06 -33.04
CA GLN A 493 9.09 -20.91 -34.38
C GLN A 493 10.09 -20.25 -35.35
N LYS A 494 10.83 -19.24 -34.89
CA LYS A 494 11.94 -18.65 -35.67
C LYS A 494 13.05 -19.66 -35.95
N ARG A 495 13.45 -20.47 -34.96
CA ARG A 495 14.44 -21.55 -35.13
C ARG A 495 13.97 -22.60 -36.13
N ARG A 496 12.69 -23.02 -36.06
CA ARG A 496 12.10 -23.95 -37.02
C ARG A 496 12.09 -23.38 -38.44
N ARG A 497 11.68 -22.11 -38.61
CA ARG A 497 11.73 -21.43 -39.91
C ARG A 497 13.15 -21.30 -40.47
N ALA A 498 14.14 -21.05 -39.61
CA ALA A 498 15.55 -20.98 -40.02
C ALA A 498 16.16 -22.37 -40.33
N GLN A 499 15.55 -23.45 -39.83
CA GLN A 499 16.00 -24.84 -40.06
C GLN A 499 15.26 -25.54 -41.22
N SER A 500 14.16 -24.96 -41.72
CA SER A 500 13.52 -25.40 -42.96
C SER A 500 14.26 -24.78 -44.16
N PRO A 501 14.91 -25.58 -45.04
CA PRO A 501 15.50 -25.04 -46.26
C PRO A 501 14.39 -24.53 -47.20
N GLU A 502 14.52 -23.30 -47.70
CA GLU A 502 13.68 -22.80 -48.79
C GLU A 502 13.78 -23.75 -50.00
N PRO A 503 12.67 -24.06 -50.70
CA PRO A 503 12.79 -24.69 -52.00
C PRO A 503 13.47 -23.68 -52.93
N VAL A 504 14.69 -23.98 -53.34
CA VAL A 504 15.42 -23.25 -54.37
C VAL A 504 14.52 -23.17 -55.59
N VAL A 505 14.04 -21.96 -55.91
CA VAL A 505 13.41 -21.65 -57.19
C VAL A 505 14.48 -21.90 -58.24
N ALA A 506 14.41 -23.06 -58.90
CA ALA A 506 15.27 -23.40 -60.01
C ALA A 506 14.99 -22.41 -61.15
N GLN A 507 15.90 -21.44 -61.30
CA GLN A 507 16.01 -20.64 -62.50
C GLN A 507 16.37 -21.58 -63.65
N ALA A 508 15.37 -22.02 -64.41
CA ALA A 508 15.57 -22.77 -65.63
C ALA A 508 16.28 -21.87 -66.66
N GLN A 509 17.56 -22.15 -66.90
CA GLN A 509 18.33 -21.58 -67.99
C GLN A 509 17.73 -22.03 -69.32
N VAL A 510 17.25 -21.04 -70.08
CA VAL A 510 16.91 -21.16 -71.50
C VAL A 510 18.17 -21.58 -72.26
N THR A 511 18.19 -22.82 -72.77
CA THR A 511 19.14 -23.22 -73.81
C THR A 511 18.38 -23.26 -75.13
N GLN A 512 18.74 -22.33 -76.01
CA GLN A 512 18.23 -22.21 -77.37
C GLN A 512 18.72 -23.38 -78.23
N THR A 513 17.81 -24.04 -78.94
CA THR A 513 18.07 -24.59 -80.28
C THR A 513 16.85 -24.33 -81.17
N ALA A 514 17.08 -23.50 -82.18
CA ALA A 514 16.28 -23.28 -83.40
C ALA A 514 16.16 -24.61 -84.20
N ASP A 515 15.20 -24.94 -85.06
CA ASP A 515 14.13 -24.29 -85.85
C ASP A 515 13.45 -25.47 -86.65
N PRO A 516 12.48 -25.32 -87.59
CA PRO A 516 11.16 -24.68 -87.55
C PRO A 516 10.02 -25.56 -88.19
N VAL A 517 8.83 -24.96 -88.39
CA VAL A 517 7.76 -25.25 -89.39
C VAL A 517 6.43 -25.90 -88.92
N SER A 518 5.40 -25.02 -88.86
CA SER A 518 3.93 -25.11 -89.07
C SER A 518 3.29 -26.30 -89.82
N PRO A 519 1.93 -26.39 -89.92
CA PRO A 519 0.83 -25.97 -89.03
C PRO A 519 -0.27 -27.06 -88.82
N ALA A 520 -1.35 -26.67 -88.15
CA ALA A 520 -2.58 -27.41 -87.76
C ALA A 520 -3.28 -28.28 -88.83
N PRO A 521 -4.26 -29.11 -88.43
CA PRO A 521 -5.64 -28.62 -88.35
C PRO A 521 -6.47 -29.11 -87.15
N ALA A 522 -7.50 -28.34 -86.81
CA ALA A 522 -8.66 -28.73 -85.98
C ALA A 522 -9.73 -29.42 -86.87
N PRO A 523 -10.99 -29.59 -86.40
CA PRO A 523 -11.50 -30.40 -85.29
C PRO A 523 -12.44 -31.52 -85.81
N GLY A 524 -12.71 -32.54 -85.00
CA GLY A 524 -13.63 -33.65 -85.36
C GLY A 524 -14.65 -33.91 -84.26
N GLU A 525 -15.91 -33.70 -84.62
CA GLU A 525 -17.14 -33.79 -83.83
C GLU A 525 -17.55 -35.23 -83.47
N GLY A 526 -18.48 -35.34 -82.50
CA GLY A 526 -19.32 -36.51 -82.21
C GLY A 526 -18.87 -37.23 -80.93
N THR A 527 -19.71 -37.51 -79.94
CA THR A 527 -21.10 -37.95 -80.04
C THR A 527 -21.80 -37.76 -78.67
N VAL A 528 -23.09 -37.47 -78.73
CA VAL A 528 -24.03 -37.35 -77.60
C VAL A 528 -24.40 -38.74 -77.09
N GLU A 529 -24.46 -38.95 -75.77
CA GLU A 529 -25.43 -39.89 -75.18
C GLU A 529 -25.71 -39.62 -73.68
N GLU A 530 -26.97 -39.22 -73.47
CA GLU A 530 -27.92 -39.39 -72.35
C GLU A 530 -27.46 -39.68 -70.89
N THR A 531 -27.92 -38.78 -70.01
CA THR A 531 -28.24 -38.96 -68.57
C THR A 531 -29.30 -40.06 -68.32
N PRO A 532 -29.34 -40.73 -67.14
CA PRO A 532 -30.10 -40.19 -65.99
C PRO A 532 -29.54 -40.47 -64.56
N GLN A 533 -29.83 -39.52 -63.65
CA GLN A 533 -30.20 -39.59 -62.21
C GLN A 533 -29.82 -40.87 -61.40
N THR A 534 -29.34 -40.86 -60.14
CA THR A 534 -29.61 -40.07 -58.92
C THR A 534 -28.52 -40.42 -57.86
N PRO A 535 -28.37 -39.72 -56.71
CA PRO A 535 -27.14 -39.70 -55.91
C PRO A 535 -27.04 -40.81 -54.86
N ALA A 536 -25.86 -41.40 -54.70
CA ALA A 536 -25.49 -42.21 -53.54
C ALA A 536 -24.00 -42.03 -53.21
N THR A 537 -23.76 -41.49 -52.01
CA THR A 537 -22.68 -41.78 -51.05
C THR A 537 -21.23 -41.95 -51.54
N GLY A 538 -20.31 -41.09 -51.08
CA GLY A 538 -18.88 -41.36 -51.22
C GLY A 538 -17.97 -40.28 -50.64
N VAL A 539 -17.52 -40.50 -49.41
CA VAL A 539 -16.41 -39.80 -48.74
C VAL A 539 -15.21 -39.69 -49.69
N THR A 540 -14.66 -38.48 -49.87
CA THR A 540 -13.28 -38.31 -50.33
C THR A 540 -12.63 -37.10 -49.66
N ALA A 541 -11.42 -37.35 -49.17
CA ALA A 541 -10.52 -36.44 -48.50
C ALA A 541 -10.17 -35.22 -49.39
N VAL A 542 -10.06 -34.05 -48.76
CA VAL A 542 -9.47 -32.87 -49.39
C VAL A 542 -8.15 -32.57 -48.69
N ASP A 543 -7.07 -32.67 -49.47
CA ASP A 543 -5.70 -32.30 -49.13
C ASP A 543 -5.57 -30.82 -48.73
N PRO A 544 -4.73 -30.47 -47.74
CA PRO A 544 -4.45 -29.09 -47.36
C PRO A 544 -3.14 -28.63 -48.01
N ALA A 545 -3.21 -28.02 -49.20
CA ALA A 545 -2.08 -27.27 -49.75
C ALA A 545 -2.54 -26.25 -50.80
N THR A 546 -3.06 -25.11 -50.35
CA THR A 546 -3.13 -23.91 -51.19
C THR A 546 -2.27 -22.82 -50.54
N PRO A 547 -1.24 -22.28 -51.22
CA PRO A 547 -0.39 -21.24 -50.66
C PRO A 547 -1.21 -19.96 -50.44
N LEU A 548 -1.14 -19.41 -49.23
CA LEU A 548 -1.65 -18.08 -48.92
C LEU A 548 -0.78 -17.05 -49.65
N THR A 549 -1.19 -16.69 -50.87
CA THR A 549 -0.74 -15.48 -51.54
C THR A 549 -1.12 -14.29 -50.67
N SER A 550 -0.17 -13.38 -50.49
CA SER A 550 -0.30 -12.11 -49.79
C SER A 550 -1.48 -11.29 -50.33
N ALA A 551 -2.64 -11.43 -49.69
CA ALA A 551 -3.71 -10.44 -49.75
C ALA A 551 -3.35 -9.33 -48.76
N GLU A 552 -3.36 -8.09 -49.25
CA GLU A 552 -3.39 -6.89 -48.43
C GLU A 552 -4.50 -7.00 -47.37
N PRO A 553 -4.34 -6.40 -46.18
CA PRO A 553 -5.23 -6.64 -45.06
C PRO A 553 -6.63 -6.09 -45.35
N GLU A 554 -7.55 -6.97 -45.73
CA GLU A 554 -8.98 -6.68 -45.71
C GLU A 554 -9.41 -6.33 -44.28
N ASP A 555 -10.22 -5.28 -44.18
CA ASP A 555 -10.72 -4.62 -42.97
C ASP A 555 -10.86 -5.56 -41.75
N TYR A 556 -9.88 -5.45 -40.84
CA TYR A 556 -9.97 -6.00 -39.50
C TYR A 556 -11.05 -5.23 -38.72
N PRO A 557 -12.10 -5.86 -38.17
CA PRO A 557 -12.89 -5.21 -37.13
C PRO A 557 -11.96 -5.00 -35.92
N ASP A 558 -11.68 -3.74 -35.62
CA ASP A 558 -10.95 -3.30 -34.44
C ASP A 558 -11.42 -4.08 -33.19
N TYR A 559 -10.44 -4.67 -32.50
CA TYR A 559 -10.68 -5.34 -31.23
C TYR A 559 -11.23 -4.33 -30.22
N LEU A 560 -12.48 -4.57 -29.78
CA LEU A 560 -13.28 -3.80 -28.83
C LEU A 560 -13.43 -2.31 -29.24
N PRO A 561 -14.63 -1.84 -29.63
CA PRO A 561 -14.87 -0.41 -29.71
C PRO A 561 -14.49 0.24 -28.37
N ALA A 562 -13.81 1.39 -28.43
CA ALA A 562 -13.40 2.11 -27.23
C ALA A 562 -14.59 2.23 -26.26
N ARG A 563 -14.40 1.72 -25.03
CA ARG A 563 -15.47 1.65 -24.03
C ARG A 563 -16.09 3.03 -23.81
N GLU A 564 -17.37 3.17 -24.14
CA GLU A 564 -18.11 4.39 -23.82
C GLU A 564 -18.37 4.46 -22.31
N VAL A 565 -18.08 5.62 -21.72
CA VAL A 565 -18.34 5.90 -20.31
C VAL A 565 -19.83 6.14 -20.12
N THR A 566 -20.47 5.38 -19.23
CA THR A 566 -21.91 5.53 -18.97
C THR A 566 -22.21 6.72 -18.05
N GLU A 567 -23.42 7.27 -18.14
CA GLU A 567 -23.85 8.36 -17.25
C GLU A 567 -23.89 7.91 -15.77
N GLU A 568 -24.15 6.63 -15.51
CA GLU A 568 -24.10 6.08 -14.14
C GLU A 568 -22.69 6.13 -13.55
N GLU A 569 -21.67 5.72 -14.31
CA GLU A 569 -20.27 5.82 -13.91
C GLU A 569 -19.85 7.27 -13.70
N MET A 570 -20.28 8.15 -14.61
CA MET A 570 -20.01 9.58 -14.55
C MET A 570 -20.57 10.19 -13.26
N ASN A 571 -21.81 9.86 -12.90
CA ASN A 571 -22.45 10.38 -11.70
C ASN A 571 -21.74 9.93 -10.43
N SER A 572 -21.37 8.65 -10.34
CA SER A 572 -20.57 8.13 -9.20
C SER A 572 -19.20 8.79 -9.13
N ALA A 573 -18.51 8.97 -10.25
CA ALA A 573 -17.22 9.65 -10.30
C ALA A 573 -17.32 11.13 -9.92
N LEU A 574 -18.37 11.82 -10.37
CA LEU A 574 -18.62 13.21 -9.99
C LEU A 574 -18.90 13.35 -8.49
N ALA A 575 -19.69 12.43 -7.91
CA ALA A 575 -19.93 12.40 -6.47
C ALA A 575 -18.64 12.13 -5.67
N ALA A 576 -17.77 11.23 -6.16
CA ALA A 576 -16.47 10.97 -5.56
C ALA A 576 -15.54 12.21 -5.61
N ILE A 577 -15.54 12.94 -6.73
CA ILE A 577 -14.77 14.18 -6.89
C ILE A 577 -15.33 15.32 -6.02
N ASP A 578 -16.63 15.39 -5.84
CA ASP A 578 -17.25 16.37 -4.93
C ASP A 578 -16.84 16.14 -3.47
N ALA A 579 -16.75 14.87 -3.07
CA ALA A 579 -16.30 14.48 -1.75
C ALA A 579 -14.81 14.80 -1.49
N LEU A 580 -14.01 14.97 -2.56
CA LEU A 580 -12.61 15.39 -2.48
C LEU A 580 -12.54 16.84 -1.98
N GLN A 581 -11.78 17.09 -0.93
CA GLN A 581 -11.51 18.44 -0.40
C GLN A 581 -10.14 18.95 -0.85
N VAL A 582 -9.93 20.26 -0.73
CA VAL A 582 -8.62 20.86 -0.95
C VAL A 582 -7.64 20.18 0.02
N GLY A 583 -6.54 19.70 -0.53
CA GLY A 583 -5.56 18.90 0.18
C GLY A 583 -5.66 17.39 -0.02
N GLY A 584 -6.74 16.89 -0.62
CA GLY A 584 -6.90 15.47 -0.98
C GLY A 584 -5.91 15.03 -2.06
N TRP A 585 -5.59 13.74 -2.08
CA TRP A 585 -4.58 13.18 -2.97
C TRP A 585 -5.18 12.22 -3.98
N LEU A 586 -4.74 12.37 -5.21
CA LEU A 586 -4.96 11.44 -6.31
C LEU A 586 -3.65 10.74 -6.67
N SER A 587 -3.76 9.58 -7.29
CA SER A 587 -2.67 8.86 -7.92
C SER A 587 -2.95 8.71 -9.41
N GLN A 588 -1.91 8.87 -10.23
CA GLN A 588 -1.96 8.69 -11.68
C GLN A 588 -0.78 7.83 -12.12
N GLU A 589 -1.02 6.92 -13.07
CA GLU A 589 0.04 6.12 -13.66
C GLU A 589 0.74 6.90 -14.79
N THR A 590 2.05 7.15 -14.64
CA THR A 590 2.88 7.86 -15.62
C THR A 590 3.94 6.93 -16.21
N THR A 591 4.67 7.39 -17.23
CA THR A 591 5.80 6.63 -17.81
C THR A 591 6.93 6.37 -16.81
N GLN A 592 7.01 7.13 -15.72
CA GLN A 592 7.99 6.97 -14.65
C GLN A 592 7.42 6.26 -13.42
N GLY A 593 6.20 5.73 -13.52
CA GLY A 593 5.49 5.04 -12.43
C GLY A 593 4.36 5.86 -11.83
N GLU A 594 3.97 5.49 -10.61
CA GLU A 594 2.83 6.09 -9.90
C GLU A 594 3.16 7.50 -9.39
N GLN A 595 2.48 8.52 -9.90
CA GLN A 595 2.63 9.90 -9.48
C GLN A 595 1.45 10.34 -8.61
N ARG A 596 1.75 10.82 -7.39
CA ARG A 596 0.74 11.38 -6.48
C ARG A 596 0.57 12.88 -6.68
N CYS A 597 -0.69 13.30 -6.76
CA CYS A 597 -1.11 14.67 -7.06
C CYS A 597 -2.06 15.17 -5.97
N LYS A 598 -1.72 16.26 -5.29
CA LYS A 598 -2.54 16.90 -4.25
C LYS A 598 -3.46 17.95 -4.88
N LEU A 599 -4.74 17.94 -4.55
CA LEU A 599 -5.67 19.00 -4.95
C LEU A 599 -5.30 20.29 -4.21
N ALA A 600 -4.82 21.29 -4.95
CA ALA A 600 -4.41 22.58 -4.39
C ALA A 600 -5.56 23.59 -4.36
N VAL A 601 -6.33 23.68 -5.45
CA VAL A 601 -7.39 24.68 -5.60
C VAL A 601 -8.57 24.10 -6.40
N ARG A 602 -9.79 24.46 -5.97
CA ARG A 602 -11.03 24.25 -6.71
C ARG A 602 -11.63 25.61 -7.11
N ILE A 603 -11.70 25.87 -8.41
CA ILE A 603 -12.19 27.14 -8.95
C ILE A 603 -13.67 26.96 -9.32
N LYS A 604 -14.58 27.37 -8.42
CA LYS A 604 -16.03 27.18 -8.61
C LYS A 604 -16.59 27.86 -9.88
N ALA A 605 -16.03 29.00 -10.28
CA ALA A 605 -16.52 29.76 -11.44
C ALA A 605 -16.28 29.07 -12.79
N SER A 606 -15.27 28.20 -12.89
CA SER A 606 -14.90 27.49 -14.14
C SER A 606 -14.94 25.98 -14.01
N ASP A 607 -15.35 25.48 -12.84
CA ASP A 607 -15.36 24.06 -12.47
C ASP A 607 -14.00 23.34 -12.69
N LYS A 608 -12.91 24.12 -12.58
CA LYS A 608 -11.53 23.65 -12.74
C LYS A 608 -10.91 23.22 -11.42
N LEU A 609 -10.12 22.16 -11.48
CA LEU A 609 -9.36 21.59 -10.36
C LEU A 609 -7.88 21.67 -10.69
N VAL A 610 -7.08 22.23 -9.77
CA VAL A 610 -5.63 22.37 -9.92
C VAL A 610 -4.92 21.43 -8.97
N PHE A 611 -4.05 20.58 -9.51
CA PHE A 611 -3.28 19.60 -8.75
C PHE A 611 -1.80 19.91 -8.78
N VAL A 612 -1.13 19.65 -7.65
CA VAL A 612 0.30 19.85 -7.45
C VAL A 612 1.01 18.55 -7.04
N ASN A 613 2.30 18.43 -7.31
CA ASN A 613 3.11 17.32 -6.81
C ASN A 613 3.48 17.51 -5.33
N ARG A 614 4.27 16.58 -4.78
CA ARG A 614 4.81 16.68 -3.42
C ARG A 614 5.67 17.93 -3.16
N LEU A 615 6.20 18.56 -4.21
CA LEU A 615 6.99 19.79 -4.15
C LEU A 615 6.14 21.06 -4.32
N GLY A 616 4.81 20.93 -4.45
CA GLY A 616 3.91 22.08 -4.64
C GLY A 616 3.89 22.63 -6.07
N ILE A 617 4.56 21.98 -7.03
CA ILE A 617 4.58 22.38 -8.44
C ILE A 617 3.29 21.91 -9.12
N LYS A 618 2.65 22.78 -9.92
CA LYS A 618 1.45 22.43 -10.71
C LYS A 618 1.76 21.28 -11.66
N VAL A 619 1.05 20.17 -11.48
CA VAL A 619 1.14 18.97 -12.33
C VAL A 619 0.02 18.95 -13.35
N MET A 620 -1.19 19.29 -12.93
CA MET A 620 -2.39 19.11 -13.74
C MET A 620 -3.40 20.21 -13.43
N GLU A 621 -4.04 20.72 -14.47
CA GLU A 621 -5.21 21.59 -14.41
C GLU A 621 -6.27 20.96 -15.29
N ILE A 622 -7.39 20.55 -14.70
CA ILE A 622 -8.39 19.71 -15.37
C ILE A 622 -9.80 20.14 -14.97
N GLN A 623 -10.74 20.02 -15.90
CA GLN A 623 -12.16 20.26 -15.61
C GLN A 623 -12.74 19.11 -14.79
N ARG A 624 -13.70 19.42 -13.91
CA ARG A 624 -14.39 18.44 -13.08
C ARG A 624 -14.92 17.22 -13.86
N ARG A 625 -15.64 17.44 -14.97
CA ARG A 625 -16.20 16.34 -15.79
C ARG A 625 -15.12 15.52 -16.50
N GLU A 626 -14.00 16.14 -16.85
CA GLU A 626 -12.88 15.45 -17.47
C GLU A 626 -12.09 14.61 -16.45
N LEU A 627 -11.91 15.10 -15.23
CA LEU A 627 -11.36 14.31 -14.14
C LEU A 627 -12.24 13.11 -13.81
N ALA A 628 -13.58 13.28 -13.84
CA ALA A 628 -14.52 12.18 -13.66
C ALA A 628 -14.32 11.10 -14.73
N ARG A 629 -14.13 11.48 -15.99
CA ARG A 629 -13.78 10.54 -17.07
C ARG A 629 -12.48 9.81 -16.79
N LEU A 630 -11.42 10.51 -16.37
CA LEU A 630 -10.14 9.88 -16.05
C LEU A 630 -10.24 8.89 -14.88
N LEU A 631 -11.09 9.17 -13.90
CA LEU A 631 -11.36 8.27 -12.78
C LEU A 631 -12.09 7.01 -13.25
N VAL A 632 -13.11 7.15 -14.09
CA VAL A 632 -13.87 6.01 -14.67
C VAL A 632 -12.99 5.14 -15.56
N LEU A 633 -12.08 5.75 -16.32
CA LEU A 633 -11.11 5.02 -17.16
C LEU A 633 -9.98 4.39 -16.34
N GLY A 634 -9.91 4.62 -15.03
CA GLY A 634 -8.82 4.15 -14.19
C GLY A 634 -7.48 4.79 -14.54
N VAL A 635 -7.44 5.96 -15.17
CA VAL A 635 -6.17 6.69 -15.38
C VAL A 635 -5.73 7.35 -14.08
N VAL A 636 -6.71 7.78 -13.28
CA VAL A 636 -6.51 8.46 -12.00
C VAL A 636 -7.31 7.75 -10.91
N SER A 637 -6.78 7.73 -9.70
CA SER A 637 -7.43 7.17 -8.54
C SER A 637 -7.39 8.07 -7.31
N ILE A 638 -8.44 8.02 -6.48
CA ILE A 638 -8.45 8.72 -5.20
C ILE A 638 -7.65 7.90 -4.19
N VAL A 639 -6.68 8.56 -3.54
CA VAL A 639 -5.86 8.01 -2.46
C VAL A 639 -6.32 8.53 -1.11
N ASP A 640 -6.68 9.81 -1.05
CA ASP A 640 -7.07 10.53 0.17
C ASP A 640 -8.11 11.61 -0.18
N THR A 641 -9.16 11.73 0.63
CA THR A 641 -10.24 12.72 0.44
C THR A 641 -9.91 14.12 0.95
N GLY A 642 -8.83 14.32 1.72
CA GLY A 642 -8.31 15.63 2.10
C GLY A 642 -8.98 16.32 3.29
N ARG A 643 -9.80 15.61 4.08
CA ARG A 643 -10.45 16.14 5.29
C ARG A 643 -9.46 16.45 6.43
N GLY A 644 -8.18 16.15 6.24
CA GLY A 644 -7.07 16.38 7.16
C GLY A 644 -6.25 17.64 6.90
N PHE A 645 -6.65 18.55 6.00
CA PHE A 645 -5.95 19.83 5.89
C PHE A 645 -6.20 20.65 7.15
N ASP A 646 -5.14 20.86 7.93
CA ASP A 646 -5.14 21.64 9.16
C ASP A 646 -5.83 22.99 8.90
N SER A 647 -6.96 23.23 9.57
CA SER A 647 -7.79 24.43 9.43
C SER A 647 -7.01 25.72 9.70
N SER A 648 -5.81 25.60 10.26
CA SER A 648 -4.80 26.63 10.44
C SER A 648 -4.29 27.22 9.12
N LEU A 649 -3.98 26.39 8.10
CA LEU A 649 -3.51 26.88 6.79
C LEU A 649 -4.65 27.38 5.91
N GLU A 650 -5.87 26.81 6.02
CA GLU A 650 -7.04 27.39 5.37
C GLU A 650 -7.33 28.81 5.86
N ARG A 651 -7.11 29.08 7.16
CA ARG A 651 -7.27 30.42 7.74
C ARG A 651 -6.27 31.42 7.16
N ILE A 652 -5.01 30.99 6.97
CA ILE A 652 -3.93 31.81 6.41
C ILE A 652 -4.14 32.04 4.91
N VAL A 653 -4.58 31.02 4.16
CA VAL A 653 -4.88 31.18 2.74
C VAL A 653 -6.11 32.07 2.53
N ARG A 654 -7.12 31.97 3.40
CA ARG A 654 -8.26 32.90 3.39
C ARG A 654 -7.84 34.33 3.78
N SER A 655 -6.93 34.51 4.74
CA SER A 655 -6.43 35.85 5.09
C SER A 655 -5.63 36.47 3.95
N ILE A 656 -4.78 35.70 3.26
CA ILE A 656 -4.01 36.18 2.09
C ILE A 656 -4.92 36.47 0.89
N GLN A 657 -5.99 35.71 0.70
CA GLN A 657 -6.97 35.98 -0.36
C GLN A 657 -7.86 37.21 -0.04
N GLN A 658 -8.16 37.45 1.23
CA GLN A 658 -8.86 38.67 1.69
C GLN A 658 -7.97 39.91 1.59
N GLU A 659 -6.66 39.81 1.88
CA GLU A 659 -5.68 40.90 1.73
C GLU A 659 -5.39 41.29 0.26
N LYS A 660 -5.75 40.44 -0.71
CA LYS A 660 -5.63 40.78 -2.15
C LYS A 660 -6.92 41.36 -2.76
N GLN A 661 -8.01 41.40 -2.01
CA GLN A 661 -9.32 41.91 -2.47
C GLN A 661 -9.80 43.16 -1.73
N GLY A 662 -9.08 43.63 -0.72
CA GLY A 662 -9.20 44.97 -0.15
C GLY A 662 -8.01 45.82 -0.56
#